data_AF-A0A7Z9VF16-F1
#
_entry.id   AF-A0A7Z9VF16-F1
#
_cell.length_a   1.000
_cell.length_b   1.000
_cell.length_c   1.000
_cell.angle_alpha   90.00
_cell.angle_beta   90.00
_cell.angle_gamma   90.00
#
_symmetry.space_group_name_H-M   'P 1'
#
loop_
_entity.id
_entity.type
_entity.pdbx_description
1 polymer ?
#
loop_
_entity_poly.entity_id
_entity_poly.type
_entity_poly.pdbx_seq_one_letter_code
_entity_poly.pdbx_strand_id
1 'polypeptide(L)'
;RAASKIAELTREKSSNDAWTALQDHHPQFGLARLLTHLGVEREDVGLWQAPGFTSEQSARARLFHTALTPAGAVEAPLPGKKETEDALNGIARIDCPTPREEAAVIALIMRQTLEAPEKTCALVTPDRGLARRVAAELARWGIDVDDSAGLPLAQTLPSAFLMLTARMLADGLSPVSLLAALKHPLAAGGMTAGAFRALTRTLEVNLLRGPRPAPGIKGLQAAAKANKKTGRDLKDFIDRLQTLIEPFARVMDGSGKNFTSFLTAHVHMAEALAADKVSDGAGRLWAGDSGEAAANFVAELKDAGGALETVTATDYPALLETLMAGRMVRPRFGRHPRLHIWGLLEARLQQADVMILGGLNDDTWPPEAKASPWMSRPMLKRFGLPAPERRIGLAAHDFAQAFAAPQVVLTRSERVDGTPQVASRWLLRLDNVLEKKGIKTGFAATEPWLAWVHALDKPDQSRAVSEPRPTPPLDARPRQLSVTQVEHWFRDPYAIYARHILGLKPIAPIDSEPGAADRGIIIHDILHEFLERTPDALPADAEKKLLEIGGDVFNRSQVPPGVEAFWWPRFERIAEWFVTYEKVRRAAGFRNLAREIKGRLVLEGPAGPFTLTARADRIDHHADIGLAVMDYKTGTPPSA
;
A
#
# COMPACT_ATOMS: atom_id res chain seq x y z
N ARG A 1 -39.51 -4.96 18.85
CA ARG A 1 -38.36 -5.05 19.78
C ARG A 1 -37.62 -3.71 19.94
N ALA A 2 -37.51 -2.90 18.89
CA ALA A 2 -36.83 -1.60 18.89
C ALA A 2 -37.43 -0.49 19.78
N ALA A 3 -38.76 -0.34 19.81
CA ALA A 3 -39.43 0.74 20.53
C ALA A 3 -39.34 0.63 22.07
N SER A 4 -39.24 -0.60 22.61
CA SER A 4 -39.10 -0.84 24.05
C SER A 4 -37.68 -0.59 24.57
N LYS A 5 -36.65 -0.84 23.76
CA LYS A 5 -35.26 -0.46 24.11
C LYS A 5 -35.11 1.05 24.24
N ILE A 6 -35.86 1.84 23.46
CA ILE A 6 -35.87 3.30 23.56
C ILE A 6 -36.55 3.76 24.86
N ALA A 7 -37.61 3.08 25.32
CA ALA A 7 -38.30 3.38 26.58
C ALA A 7 -37.53 2.96 27.85
N GLU A 8 -36.77 1.85 27.81
CA GLU A 8 -35.90 1.42 28.91
C GLU A 8 -34.69 2.35 29.14
N LEU A 9 -34.27 3.04 28.08
CA LEU A 9 -33.15 3.97 28.08
C LEU A 9 -33.57 5.37 28.56
N THR A 10 -34.85 5.72 28.50
CA THR A 10 -35.32 7.06 28.89
C THR A 10 -35.69 7.19 30.36
N ARG A 11 -35.69 6.17 31.23
CA ARG A 11 -36.22 6.28 32.62
C ARG A 11 -35.22 5.94 33.75
N GLU A 12 -34.02 6.50 33.73
CA GLU A 12 -33.26 6.77 34.95
C GLU A 12 -34.05 7.66 35.95
N LYS A 13 -34.27 7.24 37.19
CA LYS A 13 -34.41 8.22 38.29
C LYS A 13 -33.03 8.83 38.57
N SER A 14 -32.44 9.50 37.57
CA SER A 14 -31.56 10.58 37.92
C SER A 14 -32.41 11.63 38.64
N SER A 15 -31.86 12.40 39.57
CA SER A 15 -32.56 13.62 39.96
C SER A 15 -32.90 14.42 38.68
N ASN A 16 -33.95 15.23 38.70
CA ASN A 16 -34.28 16.13 37.57
C ASN A 16 -33.04 16.93 37.08
N ASP A 17 -32.02 17.07 37.94
CA ASP A 17 -30.73 17.68 37.66
C ASP A 17 -29.89 16.91 36.62
N ALA A 18 -29.84 15.57 36.60
CA ALA A 18 -28.99 14.88 35.61
C ALA A 18 -29.60 14.84 34.21
N TRP A 19 -30.94 14.76 34.11
CA TRP A 19 -31.64 14.82 32.83
C TRP A 19 -31.50 16.19 32.17
N THR A 20 -31.54 17.26 32.96
CA THR A 20 -31.30 18.63 32.49
C THR A 20 -29.81 18.92 32.24
N ALA A 21 -28.89 18.17 32.87
CA ALA A 21 -27.44 18.28 32.67
C ALA A 21 -26.87 17.43 31.51
N LEU A 22 -27.72 16.73 30.73
CA LEU A 22 -27.26 15.94 29.60
C LEU A 22 -26.54 16.81 28.56
N GLN A 23 -25.37 16.35 28.11
CA GLN A 23 -24.56 17.01 27.06
C GLN A 23 -24.60 16.21 25.76
N ASP A 24 -24.17 16.83 24.65
CA ASP A 24 -24.21 16.26 23.29
C ASP A 24 -23.57 14.86 23.17
N HIS A 25 -22.61 14.53 24.02
CA HIS A 25 -21.89 13.25 24.03
C HIS A 25 -22.56 12.13 24.85
N HIS A 26 -23.71 12.40 25.50
CA HIS A 26 -24.43 11.41 26.32
C HIS A 26 -25.39 10.55 25.48
N PRO A 27 -25.54 9.23 25.74
CA PRO A 27 -26.41 8.33 24.97
C PRO A 27 -27.89 8.73 24.93
N GLN A 28 -28.39 9.43 25.96
CA GLN A 28 -29.78 9.87 26.04
C GLN A 28 -30.04 11.28 25.50
N PHE A 29 -29.01 12.05 25.17
CA PHE A 29 -29.17 13.45 24.81
C PHE A 29 -30.05 13.66 23.56
N GLY A 30 -29.90 12.78 22.56
CA GLY A 30 -30.74 12.83 21.35
C GLY A 30 -32.22 12.64 21.63
N LEU A 31 -32.56 11.73 22.56
CA LEU A 31 -33.94 11.50 23.00
C LEU A 31 -34.45 12.65 23.87
N ALA A 32 -33.63 13.20 24.76
CA ALA A 32 -33.99 14.36 25.55
C ALA A 32 -34.37 15.56 24.67
N ARG A 33 -33.55 15.85 23.64
CA ARG A 33 -33.86 16.89 22.66
C ARG A 33 -35.14 16.63 21.88
N LEU A 34 -35.42 15.37 21.53
CA LEU A 34 -36.65 15.00 20.84
C LEU A 34 -37.87 15.29 21.72
N LEU A 35 -37.83 14.91 23.01
CA LEU A 35 -38.91 15.18 23.95
C LEU A 35 -39.14 16.68 24.16
N THR A 36 -38.06 17.46 24.34
CA THR A 36 -38.15 18.92 24.40
C THR A 36 -38.77 19.51 23.13
N HIS A 37 -38.42 19.00 21.95
CA HIS A 37 -38.98 19.48 20.68
C HIS A 37 -40.46 19.13 20.52
N LEU A 38 -40.88 17.95 20.99
CA LEU A 38 -42.27 17.51 20.97
C LEU A 38 -43.13 18.18 22.05
N GLY A 39 -42.52 18.88 23.01
CA GLY A 39 -43.22 19.46 24.16
C GLY A 39 -43.79 18.39 25.09
N VAL A 40 -43.15 17.22 25.14
CA VAL A 40 -43.56 16.06 25.94
C VAL A 40 -42.60 15.92 27.10
N GLU A 41 -43.13 15.80 28.33
CA GLU A 41 -42.29 15.55 29.49
C GLU A 41 -41.84 14.09 29.51
N ARG A 42 -40.73 13.84 30.17
CA ARG A 42 -40.13 12.51 30.25
C ARG A 42 -41.08 11.50 30.92
N GLU A 43 -41.81 11.96 31.92
CA GLU A 43 -42.78 11.17 32.68
C GLU A 43 -43.92 10.67 31.81
N ASP A 44 -44.27 11.43 30.75
CA ASP A 44 -45.33 11.11 29.79
C ASP A 44 -44.95 9.96 28.84
N VAL A 45 -43.66 9.63 28.75
CA VAL A 45 -43.18 8.48 27.96
C VAL A 45 -43.46 7.19 28.72
N GLY A 46 -44.56 6.54 28.37
CA GLY A 46 -44.96 5.24 28.91
C GLY A 46 -44.10 4.08 28.43
N LEU A 47 -44.06 3.00 29.21
CA LEU A 47 -43.47 1.73 28.79
C LEU A 47 -44.38 1.06 27.75
N TRP A 48 -43.76 0.54 26.68
CA TRP A 48 -44.50 -0.20 25.67
C TRP A 48 -44.93 -1.56 26.23
N GLN A 49 -46.20 -1.69 26.63
CA GLN A 49 -46.76 -2.93 27.14
C GLN A 49 -47.14 -3.85 25.98
N ALA A 50 -46.25 -4.79 25.64
CA ALA A 50 -46.53 -5.85 24.68
C ALA A 50 -46.01 -7.21 25.18
N PRO A 51 -46.61 -8.34 24.75
CA PRO A 51 -46.11 -9.67 25.08
C PRO A 51 -44.63 -9.84 24.68
N GLY A 52 -43.82 -10.38 25.60
CA GLY A 52 -42.38 -10.56 25.39
C GLY A 52 -41.51 -9.34 25.68
N PHE A 53 -42.08 -8.29 26.29
CA PHE A 53 -41.36 -7.11 26.77
C PHE A 53 -41.45 -7.02 28.29
N THR A 54 -40.31 -6.83 28.95
CA THR A 54 -40.23 -6.61 30.39
C THR A 54 -40.50 -5.15 30.71
N SER A 55 -41.27 -4.88 31.76
CA SER A 55 -41.48 -3.51 32.26
C SER A 55 -40.32 -2.99 33.12
N GLU A 56 -39.37 -3.87 33.48
CA GLU A 56 -38.21 -3.52 34.30
C GLU A 56 -36.97 -3.34 33.43
N GLN A 57 -36.24 -2.25 33.69
CA GLN A 57 -34.95 -1.98 33.07
C GLN A 57 -33.97 -3.13 33.36
N SER A 58 -33.16 -3.54 32.39
CA SER A 58 -32.13 -4.56 32.65
C SER A 58 -31.06 -4.04 33.61
N ALA A 59 -30.50 -4.93 34.44
CA ALA A 59 -29.41 -4.58 35.37
C ALA A 59 -28.19 -4.01 34.63
N ARG A 60 -27.94 -4.44 33.39
CA ARG A 60 -26.89 -3.92 32.50
C ARG A 60 -27.14 -2.50 32.04
N ALA A 61 -28.38 -2.19 31.65
CA ALA A 61 -28.75 -0.84 31.28
C ALA A 61 -28.57 0.10 32.47
N ARG A 62 -28.99 -0.30 33.68
CA ARG A 62 -28.72 0.46 34.92
C ARG A 62 -27.23 0.69 35.15
N LEU A 63 -26.42 -0.37 35.11
CA LEU A 63 -24.96 -0.29 35.30
C LEU A 63 -24.31 0.70 34.33
N PHE A 64 -24.63 0.58 33.04
CA PHE A 64 -24.05 1.45 32.01
C PHE A 64 -24.50 2.90 32.17
N HIS A 65 -25.77 3.13 32.47
CA HIS A 65 -26.33 4.45 32.73
C HIS A 65 -25.64 5.13 33.90
N THR A 66 -25.49 4.41 35.03
CA THR A 66 -24.79 4.94 36.20
C THR A 66 -23.33 5.29 35.87
N ALA A 67 -22.63 4.45 35.10
CA ALA A 67 -21.27 4.74 34.65
C ALA A 67 -21.18 6.00 33.75
N LEU A 68 -22.25 6.32 33.02
CA LEU A 68 -22.30 7.47 32.12
C LEU A 68 -22.90 8.75 32.71
N THR A 69 -23.30 8.74 33.99
CA THR A 69 -23.82 9.92 34.70
C THR A 69 -23.00 11.19 34.36
N PRO A 70 -23.65 12.30 33.92
CA PRO A 70 -22.96 13.54 33.56
C PRO A 70 -22.14 14.11 34.71
N ALA A 71 -20.99 14.72 34.37
CA ALA A 71 -20.18 15.44 35.35
C ALA A 71 -20.96 16.65 35.89
N GLY A 72 -21.07 16.76 37.22
CA GLY A 72 -21.82 17.84 37.89
C GLY A 72 -23.29 17.52 38.19
N ALA A 73 -23.82 16.38 37.72
CA ALA A 73 -25.08 15.85 38.20
C ALA A 73 -24.89 15.11 39.54
N VAL A 74 -25.96 15.01 40.33
CA VAL A 74 -25.97 14.13 41.51
C VAL A 74 -25.74 12.70 41.04
N GLU A 75 -24.68 12.05 41.54
CA GLU A 75 -24.38 10.66 41.19
C GLU A 75 -25.60 9.79 41.50
N ALA A 76 -26.12 9.08 40.50
CA ALA A 76 -27.16 8.08 40.73
C ALA A 76 -26.63 7.02 41.71
N PRO A 77 -27.45 6.53 42.66
CA PRO A 77 -26.99 5.52 43.60
C PRO A 77 -26.52 4.29 42.84
N LEU A 78 -25.25 3.94 43.02
CA LEU A 78 -24.66 2.79 42.33
C LEU A 78 -25.39 1.51 42.73
N PRO A 79 -25.71 0.61 41.78
CA PRO A 79 -26.35 -0.67 42.07
C PRO A 79 -25.61 -1.46 43.16
N GLY A 80 -26.34 -2.29 43.91
CA GLY A 80 -25.74 -3.12 44.95
C GLY A 80 -24.63 -4.02 44.37
N LYS A 81 -23.65 -4.45 45.17
CA LYS A 81 -22.53 -5.27 44.67
C LYS A 81 -23.03 -6.51 43.90
N LYS A 82 -23.99 -7.23 44.47
CA LYS A 82 -24.62 -8.40 43.85
C LYS A 82 -25.33 -8.06 42.53
N GLU A 83 -26.07 -6.95 42.49
CA GLU A 83 -26.75 -6.50 41.27
C GLU A 83 -25.75 -6.14 40.17
N THR A 84 -24.62 -5.53 40.52
CA THR A 84 -23.53 -5.27 39.58
C THR A 84 -22.90 -6.56 39.08
N GLU A 85 -22.64 -7.54 39.95
CA GLU A 85 -22.13 -8.86 39.54
C GLU A 85 -23.13 -9.58 38.62
N ASP A 86 -24.42 -9.54 38.94
CA ASP A 86 -25.48 -10.12 38.13
C ASP A 86 -25.59 -9.45 36.75
N ALA A 87 -25.36 -8.14 36.66
CA ALA A 87 -25.32 -7.41 35.39
C ALA A 87 -24.16 -7.88 34.49
N LEU A 88 -23.04 -8.32 35.06
CA LEU A 88 -21.86 -8.73 34.31
C LEU A 88 -21.93 -10.18 33.82
N ASN A 89 -22.89 -10.98 34.29
CA ASN A 89 -23.08 -12.36 33.83
C ASN A 89 -23.22 -12.42 32.32
N GLY A 90 -22.35 -13.17 31.63
CA GLY A 90 -22.33 -13.27 30.16
C GLY A 90 -21.57 -12.14 29.45
N ILE A 91 -20.78 -11.35 30.18
CA ILE A 91 -19.88 -10.34 29.61
C ILE A 91 -18.43 -10.76 29.86
N ALA A 92 -17.63 -10.78 28.81
CA ALA A 92 -16.18 -10.94 28.89
C ALA A 92 -15.46 -9.74 28.29
N ARG A 93 -14.28 -9.40 28.81
CA ARG A 93 -13.37 -8.41 28.22
C ARG A 93 -12.04 -9.08 27.92
N ILE A 94 -11.51 -8.80 26.73
CA ILE A 94 -10.22 -9.30 26.28
C ILE A 94 -9.38 -8.13 25.77
N ASP A 95 -8.40 -7.75 26.57
CA ASP A 95 -7.39 -6.75 26.19
C ASP A 95 -6.25 -7.48 25.46
N CYS A 96 -6.12 -7.19 24.17
CA CYS A 96 -5.20 -7.87 23.27
C CYS A 96 -3.93 -7.04 23.08
N PRO A 97 -2.73 -7.64 22.94
CA PRO A 97 -1.49 -6.88 22.79
C PRO A 97 -1.46 -5.94 21.57
N THR A 98 -1.94 -6.40 20.42
CA THR A 98 -2.00 -5.60 19.18
C THR A 98 -3.28 -5.89 18.36
N PRO A 99 -3.58 -5.08 17.32
CA PRO A 99 -4.71 -5.30 16.42
C PRO A 99 -4.69 -6.66 15.72
N ARG A 100 -3.52 -7.30 15.60
CA ARG A 100 -3.43 -8.65 15.03
C ARG A 100 -4.03 -9.67 15.99
N GLU A 101 -3.62 -9.66 17.26
CA GLU A 101 -4.17 -10.58 18.25
C GLU A 101 -5.65 -10.29 18.51
N GLU A 102 -6.06 -9.00 18.52
CA GLU A 102 -7.49 -8.65 18.64
C GLU A 102 -8.31 -9.28 17.51
N ALA A 103 -7.88 -9.10 16.25
CA ALA A 103 -8.58 -9.70 15.12
C ALA A 103 -8.62 -11.24 15.19
N ALA A 104 -7.51 -11.87 15.58
CA ALA A 104 -7.42 -13.32 15.70
C ALA A 104 -8.30 -13.87 16.82
N VAL A 105 -8.37 -13.19 17.97
CA VAL A 105 -9.26 -13.54 19.08
C VAL A 105 -10.72 -13.46 18.64
N ILE A 106 -11.12 -12.35 18.00
CA ILE A 106 -12.49 -12.17 17.50
C ILE A 106 -12.84 -13.26 16.49
N ALA A 107 -11.95 -13.53 15.52
CA ALA A 107 -12.16 -14.58 14.53
C ALA A 107 -12.29 -15.96 15.18
N LEU A 108 -11.51 -16.24 16.23
CA LEU A 108 -11.58 -17.49 16.98
C LEU A 108 -12.90 -17.64 17.75
N ILE A 109 -13.42 -16.56 18.36
CA ILE A 109 -14.75 -16.54 19.02
C ILE A 109 -15.86 -16.78 17.98
N MET A 110 -15.78 -16.10 16.83
CA MET A 110 -16.75 -16.26 15.74
C MET A 110 -16.73 -17.69 15.20
N ARG A 111 -15.54 -18.28 15.01
CA ARG A 111 -15.41 -19.69 14.64
C ARG A 111 -15.95 -20.62 15.72
N GLN A 112 -15.63 -20.39 17.00
CA GLN A 112 -16.12 -21.24 18.10
C GLN A 112 -17.65 -21.20 18.16
N THR A 113 -18.27 -20.06 17.87
CA THR A 113 -19.74 -19.95 17.84
C THR A 113 -20.37 -20.93 16.84
N LEU A 114 -19.68 -21.26 15.75
CA LEU A 114 -20.18 -22.20 14.75
C LEU A 114 -20.23 -23.65 15.22
N GLU A 115 -19.48 -24.00 16.27
CA GLU A 115 -19.49 -25.34 16.88
C GLU A 115 -20.84 -25.65 17.54
N ALA A 116 -21.58 -24.61 17.94
CA ALA A 116 -22.96 -24.74 18.38
C ALA A 116 -23.90 -24.61 17.16
N PRO A 117 -24.75 -25.63 16.88
CA PRO A 117 -25.76 -25.51 15.84
C PRO A 117 -26.64 -24.28 16.06
N GLU A 118 -27.02 -23.63 14.95
CA GLU A 118 -27.95 -22.48 14.91
C GLU A 118 -27.49 -21.18 15.60
N LYS A 119 -26.47 -21.23 16.47
CA LYS A 119 -25.93 -20.01 17.10
C LYS A 119 -25.36 -19.03 16.08
N THR A 120 -25.62 -17.76 16.34
CA THR A 120 -25.20 -16.60 15.56
C THR A 120 -24.19 -15.74 16.33
N CYS A 121 -23.28 -15.09 15.60
CA CYS A 121 -22.31 -14.16 16.19
C CYS A 121 -22.17 -12.91 15.31
N ALA A 122 -22.07 -11.75 15.94
CA ALA A 122 -21.81 -10.51 15.23
C ALA A 122 -20.69 -9.69 15.88
N LEU A 123 -19.73 -9.27 15.07
CA LEU A 123 -18.78 -8.21 15.44
C LEU A 123 -19.39 -6.85 15.10
N VAL A 124 -19.50 -5.98 16.09
CA VAL A 124 -19.83 -4.57 15.91
C VAL A 124 -18.55 -3.76 16.12
N THR A 125 -18.16 -2.98 15.12
CA THR A 125 -16.98 -2.13 15.24
C THR A 125 -17.03 -0.91 14.29
N PRO A 126 -16.62 0.28 14.75
CA PRO A 126 -16.36 1.41 13.86
C PRO A 126 -15.03 1.28 13.11
N ASP A 127 -14.13 0.39 13.55
CA ASP A 127 -12.80 0.20 12.97
C ASP A 127 -12.84 -0.70 11.72
N ARG A 128 -12.64 -0.07 10.55
CA ARG A 128 -12.60 -0.80 9.27
C ARG A 128 -11.30 -1.57 9.04
N GLY A 129 -10.23 -1.23 9.72
CA GLY A 129 -9.02 -2.02 9.77
C GLY A 129 -9.27 -3.33 10.51
N LEU A 130 -9.85 -3.26 11.71
CA LEU A 130 -10.19 -4.43 12.52
C LEU A 130 -11.14 -5.38 11.80
N ALA A 131 -12.25 -4.87 11.25
CA ALA A 131 -13.21 -5.68 10.50
C ALA A 131 -12.57 -6.46 9.34
N ARG A 132 -11.73 -5.81 8.53
CA ARG A 132 -11.02 -6.46 7.42
C ARG A 132 -10.04 -7.52 7.90
N ARG A 133 -9.32 -7.27 9.01
CA ARG A 133 -8.42 -8.26 9.62
C ARG A 133 -9.20 -9.47 10.12
N VAL A 134 -10.34 -9.27 10.79
CA VAL A 134 -11.20 -10.37 11.26
C VAL A 134 -11.70 -11.22 10.09
N ALA A 135 -12.19 -10.60 9.01
CA ALA A 135 -12.61 -11.33 7.81
C ALA A 135 -11.44 -12.13 7.20
N ALA A 136 -10.23 -11.55 7.16
CA ALA A 136 -9.04 -12.24 6.68
C ALA A 136 -8.60 -13.41 7.58
N GLU A 137 -8.69 -13.28 8.90
CA GLU A 137 -8.39 -14.37 9.84
C GLU A 137 -9.43 -15.49 9.73
N LEU A 138 -10.71 -15.17 9.52
CA LEU A 138 -11.77 -16.17 9.29
C LEU A 138 -11.55 -16.99 8.00
N ALA A 139 -10.94 -16.38 6.97
CA ALA A 139 -10.60 -17.08 5.73
C ALA A 139 -9.64 -18.27 5.95
N ARG A 140 -8.91 -18.31 7.07
CA ARG A 140 -8.08 -19.48 7.46
C ARG A 140 -8.89 -20.77 7.60
N TRP A 141 -10.16 -20.66 7.98
CA TRP A 141 -11.10 -21.78 8.08
C TRP A 141 -12.06 -21.86 6.89
N GLY A 142 -11.81 -21.12 5.81
CA GLY A 142 -12.71 -21.04 4.66
C GLY A 142 -14.04 -20.36 4.96
N ILE A 143 -14.11 -19.54 6.02
CA ILE A 143 -15.31 -18.81 6.42
C ILE A 143 -15.30 -17.44 5.73
N ASP A 144 -16.23 -17.21 4.81
CA ASP A 144 -16.48 -15.89 4.22
C ASP A 144 -17.61 -15.18 4.96
N VAL A 145 -17.27 -14.16 5.76
CA VAL A 145 -18.20 -13.48 6.68
C VAL A 145 -18.82 -12.24 6.04
N ASP A 146 -20.07 -11.95 6.40
CA ASP A 146 -20.79 -10.77 5.93
C ASP A 146 -20.36 -9.48 6.62
N ASP A 147 -19.48 -8.70 5.96
CA ASP A 147 -19.19 -7.32 6.30
C ASP A 147 -20.18 -6.35 5.62
N SER A 148 -21.10 -5.80 6.42
CA SER A 148 -22.18 -4.92 5.96
C SER A 148 -21.68 -3.56 5.46
N ALA A 149 -20.48 -3.14 5.85
CA ALA A 149 -19.90 -1.88 5.38
C ALA A 149 -19.53 -1.94 3.90
N GLY A 150 -19.22 -3.14 3.38
CA GLY A 150 -18.72 -3.35 2.02
C GLY A 150 -17.25 -2.95 1.83
N LEU A 151 -16.77 -3.08 0.60
CA LEU A 151 -15.43 -2.67 0.18
C LEU A 151 -15.50 -1.34 -0.60
N PRO A 152 -14.64 -0.34 -0.33
CA PRO A 152 -14.59 0.86 -1.15
C PRO A 152 -14.34 0.50 -2.62
N LEU A 153 -15.09 1.10 -3.55
CA LEU A 153 -15.02 0.79 -4.98
C LEU A 153 -13.59 0.94 -5.51
N ALA A 154 -12.88 2.01 -5.11
CA ALA A 154 -11.48 2.26 -5.46
C ALA A 154 -10.52 1.12 -5.07
N GLN A 155 -10.87 0.29 -4.08
CA GLN A 155 -10.05 -0.84 -3.63
C GLN A 155 -10.43 -2.17 -4.31
N THR A 156 -11.42 -2.16 -5.20
CA THR A 156 -11.83 -3.35 -5.95
C THR A 156 -10.87 -3.62 -7.11
N LEU A 157 -10.75 -4.89 -7.50
CA LEU A 157 -9.93 -5.33 -8.63
C LEU A 157 -10.21 -4.56 -9.95
N PRO A 158 -11.47 -4.40 -10.42
CA PRO A 158 -11.74 -3.68 -11.66
C PRO A 158 -11.43 -2.18 -11.58
N SER A 159 -11.75 -1.52 -10.47
CA SER A 159 -11.46 -0.10 -10.30
C SER A 159 -9.97 0.18 -10.16
N ALA A 160 -9.22 -0.66 -9.44
CA ALA A 160 -7.77 -0.59 -9.38
C ALA A 160 -7.16 -0.71 -10.79
N PHE A 161 -7.70 -1.60 -11.63
CA PHE A 161 -7.26 -1.73 -13.00
C PHE A 161 -7.50 -0.45 -13.81
N LEU A 162 -8.72 0.12 -13.75
CA LEU A 162 -9.05 1.39 -14.40
C LEU A 162 -8.10 2.53 -13.97
N MET A 163 -7.82 2.65 -12.67
CA MET A 163 -6.90 3.69 -12.18
C MET A 163 -5.47 3.48 -12.71
N LEU A 164 -4.97 2.24 -12.68
CA LEU A 164 -3.63 1.90 -13.17
C LEU A 164 -3.50 2.13 -14.68
N THR A 165 -4.52 1.77 -15.47
CA THR A 165 -4.50 1.98 -16.93
C THR A 165 -4.60 3.46 -17.31
N ALA A 166 -5.38 4.26 -16.57
CA ALA A 166 -5.39 5.71 -16.74
C ALA A 166 -4.02 6.32 -16.44
N ARG A 167 -3.44 5.95 -15.28
CA ARG A 167 -2.15 6.46 -14.82
C ARG A 167 -1.00 6.12 -15.76
N MET A 168 -0.98 4.91 -16.30
CA MET A 168 0.03 4.45 -17.26
C MET A 168 0.19 5.41 -18.45
N LEU A 169 -0.90 5.90 -19.04
CA LEU A 169 -0.82 6.88 -20.14
C LEU A 169 -0.53 8.29 -19.65
N ALA A 170 -1.14 8.73 -18.55
CA ALA A 170 -0.89 10.06 -17.98
C ALA A 170 0.59 10.27 -17.62
N ASP A 171 1.30 9.23 -17.17
CA ASP A 171 2.73 9.28 -16.84
C ASP A 171 3.66 9.04 -18.04
N GLY A 172 3.10 9.02 -19.27
CA GLY A 172 3.86 8.81 -20.50
C GLY A 172 4.56 7.46 -20.54
N LEU A 173 3.87 6.39 -20.14
CA LEU A 173 4.41 5.03 -20.05
C LEU A 173 5.68 4.93 -19.19
N SER A 174 5.72 5.63 -18.05
CA SER A 174 6.84 5.47 -17.09
C SER A 174 7.00 4.00 -16.68
N PRO A 175 8.22 3.50 -16.45
CA PRO A 175 8.46 2.11 -16.12
C PRO A 175 7.57 1.57 -14.99
N VAL A 176 7.40 2.34 -13.91
CA VAL A 176 6.58 1.95 -12.75
C VAL A 176 5.10 1.91 -13.10
N SER A 177 4.55 2.96 -13.71
CA SER A 177 3.11 3.04 -14.03
C SER A 177 2.72 2.00 -15.08
N LEU A 178 3.55 1.80 -16.10
CA LEU A 178 3.40 0.77 -17.12
C LEU A 178 3.39 -0.63 -16.52
N LEU A 179 4.38 -0.96 -15.69
CA LEU A 179 4.46 -2.29 -15.08
C LEU A 179 3.32 -2.52 -14.08
N ALA A 180 2.85 -1.50 -13.36
CA ALA A 180 1.73 -1.64 -12.46
C ALA A 180 0.45 -2.04 -13.23
N ALA A 181 0.16 -1.39 -14.35
CA ALA A 181 -0.96 -1.75 -15.23
C ALA A 181 -0.79 -3.13 -15.87
N LEU A 182 0.38 -3.42 -16.46
CA LEU A 182 0.61 -4.67 -17.21
C LEU A 182 0.77 -5.92 -16.32
N LYS A 183 1.11 -5.76 -15.03
CA LYS A 183 1.19 -6.88 -14.07
C LYS A 183 -0.15 -7.13 -13.36
N HIS A 184 -1.14 -6.27 -13.56
CA HIS A 184 -2.45 -6.42 -12.93
C HIS A 184 -3.10 -7.76 -13.32
N PRO A 185 -3.83 -8.46 -12.43
CA PRO A 185 -4.43 -9.76 -12.74
C PRO A 185 -5.38 -9.78 -13.94
N LEU A 186 -6.04 -8.65 -14.23
CA LEU A 186 -6.93 -8.50 -15.39
C LEU A 186 -6.17 -8.29 -16.72
N ALA A 187 -4.91 -7.84 -16.70
CA ALA A 187 -4.17 -7.55 -17.92
C ALA A 187 -3.79 -8.84 -18.68
N ALA A 188 -4.30 -8.97 -19.90
CA ALA A 188 -4.01 -10.07 -20.81
C ALA A 188 -3.97 -9.65 -22.29
N GLY A 189 -4.59 -8.51 -22.61
CA GLY A 189 -4.54 -7.84 -23.91
C GLY A 189 -5.13 -8.62 -25.07
N GLY A 190 -5.77 -9.77 -24.88
CA GLY A 190 -6.19 -10.74 -25.91
C GLY A 190 -5.23 -11.92 -26.09
N MET A 191 -4.28 -12.10 -25.16
CA MET A 191 -3.42 -13.29 -25.03
C MET A 191 -3.89 -14.13 -23.85
N THR A 192 -3.29 -15.30 -23.64
CA THR A 192 -3.46 -15.96 -22.34
C THR A 192 -2.76 -15.15 -21.25
N ALA A 193 -3.32 -15.10 -20.04
CA ALA A 193 -2.73 -14.34 -18.93
C ALA A 193 -1.28 -14.75 -18.64
N GLY A 194 -0.94 -16.04 -18.78
CA GLY A 194 0.42 -16.54 -18.63
C GLY A 194 1.39 -15.98 -19.67
N ALA A 195 1.00 -15.97 -20.96
CA ALA A 195 1.85 -15.46 -22.03
C ALA A 195 2.05 -13.94 -21.92
N PHE A 196 0.98 -13.20 -21.60
CA PHE A 196 1.06 -11.75 -21.37
C PHE A 196 2.03 -11.42 -20.24
N ARG A 197 1.91 -12.09 -19.08
CA ARG A 197 2.82 -11.89 -17.94
C ARG A 197 4.27 -12.25 -18.27
N ALA A 198 4.50 -13.29 -19.07
CA ALA A 198 5.85 -13.67 -19.50
C ALA A 198 6.49 -12.59 -20.39
N LEU A 199 5.73 -12.01 -21.31
CA LEU A 199 6.20 -10.90 -22.15
C LEU A 199 6.38 -9.61 -21.35
N THR A 200 5.48 -9.30 -20.41
CA THR A 200 5.65 -8.18 -19.47
C THR A 200 6.92 -8.33 -18.63
N ARG A 201 7.27 -9.55 -18.17
CA ARG A 201 8.53 -9.81 -17.47
C ARG A 201 9.74 -9.62 -18.38
N THR A 202 9.64 -10.02 -19.64
CA THR A 202 10.70 -9.83 -20.63
C THR A 202 10.90 -8.35 -20.96
N LEU A 203 9.81 -7.60 -21.11
CA LEU A 203 9.80 -6.14 -21.26
C LEU A 203 10.48 -5.47 -20.06
N GLU A 204 10.13 -5.87 -18.83
CA GLU A 204 10.73 -5.35 -17.60
C GLU A 204 12.24 -5.55 -17.60
N VAL A 205 12.69 -6.80 -17.73
CA VAL A 205 14.11 -7.18 -17.59
C VAL A 205 14.96 -6.56 -18.71
N ASN A 206 14.43 -6.48 -19.93
CA ASN A 206 15.21 -6.03 -21.07
C ASN A 206 15.21 -4.51 -21.26
N LEU A 207 14.09 -3.82 -20.96
CA LEU A 207 13.90 -2.43 -21.38
C LEU A 207 13.57 -1.44 -20.24
N LEU A 208 13.09 -1.90 -19.09
CA LEU A 208 12.59 -1.02 -18.03
C LEU A 208 13.45 -1.03 -16.75
N ARG A 209 14.45 -1.90 -16.70
CA ARG A 209 15.43 -2.03 -15.63
C ARG A 209 16.70 -1.29 -16.06
N GLY A 210 17.20 -0.38 -15.22
CA GLY A 210 18.23 0.60 -15.57
C GLY A 210 17.63 1.95 -15.98
N PRO A 211 18.33 2.73 -16.83
CA PRO A 211 17.87 4.03 -17.31
C PRO A 211 16.48 3.97 -17.96
N ARG A 212 15.63 4.93 -17.61
CA ARG A 212 14.28 5.04 -18.16
C ARG A 212 14.29 5.34 -19.66
N PRO A 213 13.54 4.59 -20.49
CA PRO A 213 13.31 4.94 -21.88
C PRO A 213 12.62 6.30 -22.03
N ALA A 214 12.79 6.94 -23.19
CA ALA A 214 12.04 8.15 -23.52
C ALA A 214 10.51 7.95 -23.32
N PRO A 215 9.75 8.99 -22.95
CA PRO A 215 8.32 8.86 -22.71
C PRO A 215 7.53 8.33 -23.92
N GLY A 216 6.47 7.58 -23.62
CA GLY A 216 5.50 7.09 -24.59
C GLY A 216 5.96 5.87 -25.39
N ILE A 217 5.07 5.37 -26.25
CA ILE A 217 5.27 4.10 -26.96
C ILE A 217 6.44 4.15 -27.95
N LYS A 218 6.71 5.32 -28.53
CA LYS A 218 7.85 5.55 -29.43
C LYS A 218 9.18 5.35 -28.70
N GLY A 219 9.27 5.78 -27.43
CA GLY A 219 10.46 5.58 -26.62
C GLY A 219 10.70 4.11 -26.30
N LEU A 220 9.64 3.35 -25.99
CA LEU A 220 9.74 1.89 -25.83
C LEU A 220 10.20 1.19 -27.11
N GLN A 221 9.67 1.57 -28.27
CA GLN A 221 10.10 1.04 -29.57
C GLN A 221 11.56 1.38 -29.89
N ALA A 222 12.01 2.59 -29.58
CA ALA A 222 13.40 3.00 -29.75
C ALA A 222 14.34 2.18 -28.84
N ALA A 223 13.98 2.00 -27.57
CA ALA A 223 14.73 1.16 -26.64
C ALA A 223 14.78 -0.31 -27.10
N ALA A 224 13.66 -0.84 -27.60
CA ALA A 224 13.57 -2.19 -28.15
C ALA A 224 14.46 -2.39 -29.40
N LYS A 225 14.59 -1.36 -30.24
CA LYS A 225 15.49 -1.36 -31.42
C LYS A 225 16.96 -1.29 -31.02
N ALA A 226 17.30 -0.48 -30.02
CA ALA A 226 18.67 -0.32 -29.53
C ALA A 226 19.19 -1.55 -28.77
N ASN A 227 18.33 -2.26 -28.05
CA ASN A 227 18.73 -3.44 -27.29
C ASN A 227 18.80 -4.71 -28.16
N LYS A 228 20.01 -5.21 -28.42
CA LYS A 228 20.28 -6.43 -29.20
C LYS A 228 19.67 -7.71 -28.60
N LYS A 229 19.33 -7.72 -27.31
CA LYS A 229 18.68 -8.87 -26.63
C LYS A 229 17.17 -8.92 -26.87
N THR A 230 16.60 -7.88 -27.48
CA THR A 230 15.16 -7.83 -27.80
C THR A 230 14.84 -8.77 -28.95
N GLY A 231 14.23 -9.92 -28.63
CA GLY A 231 13.68 -10.85 -29.62
C GLY A 231 12.46 -10.29 -30.36
N ARG A 232 12.02 -11.00 -31.40
CA ARG A 232 10.85 -10.63 -32.22
C ARG A 232 9.58 -10.55 -31.37
N ASP A 233 9.34 -11.52 -30.51
CA ASP A 233 8.13 -11.60 -29.67
C ASP A 233 7.93 -10.36 -28.79
N LEU A 234 9.00 -9.78 -28.26
CA LEU A 234 8.91 -8.55 -27.46
C LEU A 234 8.60 -7.32 -28.33
N LYS A 235 9.10 -7.26 -29.56
CA LYS A 235 8.76 -6.17 -30.50
C LYS A 235 7.29 -6.27 -30.91
N ASP A 236 6.84 -7.46 -31.28
CA ASP A 236 5.44 -7.73 -31.61
C ASP A 236 4.52 -7.43 -30.42
N PHE A 237 4.97 -7.71 -29.18
CA PHE A 237 4.25 -7.33 -27.96
C PHE A 237 4.13 -5.81 -27.79
N ILE A 238 5.20 -5.04 -28.03
CA ILE A 238 5.18 -3.58 -27.95
C ILE A 238 4.25 -2.98 -29.02
N ASP A 239 4.28 -3.49 -30.25
CA ASP A 239 3.40 -3.03 -31.33
C ASP A 239 1.93 -3.37 -31.05
N ARG A 240 1.70 -4.50 -30.39
CA ARG A 240 0.39 -4.86 -29.88
C ARG A 240 -0.09 -3.92 -28.77
N LEU A 241 0.78 -3.59 -27.81
CA LEU A 241 0.48 -2.58 -26.78
C LEU A 241 0.16 -1.22 -27.43
N GLN A 242 0.93 -0.80 -28.44
CA GLN A 242 0.62 0.42 -29.21
C GLN A 242 -0.81 0.39 -29.74
N THR A 243 -1.20 -0.71 -30.39
CA THR A 243 -2.54 -0.85 -30.98
C THR A 243 -3.65 -0.73 -29.93
N LEU A 244 -3.44 -1.30 -28.74
CA LEU A 244 -4.42 -1.28 -27.64
C LEU A 244 -4.55 0.13 -27.03
N ILE A 245 -3.45 0.85 -26.85
CA ILE A 245 -3.44 2.15 -26.14
C ILE A 245 -3.71 3.35 -27.06
N GLU A 246 -3.45 3.23 -28.36
CA GLU A 246 -3.51 4.32 -29.33
C GLU A 246 -4.81 5.14 -29.29
N PRO A 247 -6.02 4.53 -29.22
CA PRO A 247 -7.27 5.30 -29.19
C PRO A 247 -7.32 6.25 -27.98
N PHE A 248 -6.92 5.78 -26.81
CA PHE A 248 -6.91 6.60 -25.59
C PHE A 248 -5.74 7.59 -25.59
N ALA A 249 -4.56 7.20 -26.08
CA ALA A 249 -3.41 8.10 -26.21
C ALA A 249 -3.71 9.32 -27.10
N ARG A 250 -4.34 9.11 -28.27
CA ARG A 250 -4.81 10.22 -29.15
C ARG A 250 -5.79 11.14 -28.44
N VAL A 251 -6.66 10.56 -27.62
CA VAL A 251 -7.61 11.31 -26.81
C VAL A 251 -6.91 12.03 -25.65
N MET A 252 -5.74 11.63 -25.18
CA MET A 252 -4.97 12.39 -24.19
C MET A 252 -4.15 13.54 -24.82
N ASP A 253 -3.62 13.35 -26.03
CA ASP A 253 -2.63 14.25 -26.68
C ASP A 253 -3.18 15.51 -27.37
N GLY A 254 -4.46 15.83 -27.23
CA GLY A 254 -5.09 16.89 -28.03
C GLY A 254 -5.68 17.97 -27.14
N SER A 255 -5.80 19.19 -27.67
CA SER A 255 -6.22 20.37 -26.91
C SER A 255 -7.73 20.40 -26.61
N GLY A 256 -8.09 20.83 -25.39
CA GLY A 256 -9.46 21.24 -24.99
C GLY A 256 -10.52 20.13 -24.95
N LYS A 257 -10.39 19.16 -24.04
CA LYS A 257 -11.14 17.89 -24.15
C LYS A 257 -12.20 17.64 -23.08
N ASN A 258 -13.36 17.22 -23.61
CA ASN A 258 -14.53 16.73 -22.89
C ASN A 258 -14.17 15.44 -22.12
N PHE A 259 -14.37 15.46 -20.80
CA PHE A 259 -14.23 14.31 -19.90
C PHE A 259 -14.89 13.02 -20.44
N THR A 260 -16.02 13.14 -21.12
CA THR A 260 -16.76 12.02 -21.71
C THR A 260 -15.93 11.27 -22.76
N SER A 261 -15.14 11.98 -23.55
CA SER A 261 -14.25 11.38 -24.54
C SER A 261 -13.12 10.61 -23.87
N PHE A 262 -12.55 11.15 -22.78
CA PHE A 262 -11.53 10.47 -21.98
C PHE A 262 -12.07 9.17 -21.41
N LEU A 263 -13.22 9.26 -20.73
CA LEU A 263 -13.88 8.10 -20.12
C LEU A 263 -14.18 7.01 -21.15
N THR A 264 -14.75 7.38 -22.30
CA THR A 264 -15.12 6.41 -23.34
C THR A 264 -13.89 5.71 -23.91
N ALA A 265 -12.85 6.46 -24.29
CA ALA A 265 -11.63 5.89 -24.86
C ALA A 265 -10.84 5.07 -23.82
N HIS A 266 -10.82 5.52 -22.56
CA HIS A 266 -10.20 4.81 -21.46
C HIS A 266 -10.87 3.46 -21.19
N VAL A 267 -12.21 3.44 -21.12
CA VAL A 267 -12.99 2.20 -20.93
C VAL A 267 -12.71 1.20 -22.03
N HIS A 268 -12.73 1.63 -23.30
CA HIS A 268 -12.40 0.76 -24.43
C HIS A 268 -10.98 0.18 -24.34
N MET A 269 -9.99 1.02 -23.97
CA MET A 269 -8.62 0.54 -23.77
C MET A 269 -8.53 -0.47 -22.61
N ALA A 270 -9.20 -0.20 -21.49
CA ALA A 270 -9.21 -1.08 -20.33
C ALA A 270 -9.84 -2.43 -20.68
N GLU A 271 -10.99 -2.46 -21.37
CA GLU A 271 -11.60 -3.69 -21.87
C GLU A 271 -10.65 -4.44 -22.81
N ALA A 272 -10.04 -3.76 -23.77
CA ALA A 272 -9.11 -4.39 -24.72
C ALA A 272 -7.87 -4.98 -24.01
N LEU A 273 -7.37 -4.31 -22.96
CA LEU A 273 -6.30 -4.83 -22.11
C LEU A 273 -6.77 -5.97 -21.20
N ALA A 274 -8.05 -6.01 -20.80
CA ALA A 274 -8.63 -7.05 -19.96
C ALA A 274 -8.94 -8.35 -20.73
N ALA A 275 -9.19 -8.26 -22.04
CA ALA A 275 -9.52 -9.41 -22.88
C ALA A 275 -8.44 -10.50 -22.80
N ASP A 276 -8.82 -11.78 -22.92
CA ASP A 276 -7.88 -12.88 -23.18
C ASP A 276 -8.28 -13.69 -24.42
N LYS A 277 -7.74 -14.90 -24.57
CA LYS A 277 -8.05 -15.77 -25.71
C LYS A 277 -9.46 -16.39 -25.65
N VAL A 278 -10.08 -16.44 -24.49
CA VAL A 278 -11.33 -17.18 -24.23
C VAL A 278 -12.48 -16.22 -23.96
N SER A 279 -12.24 -15.20 -23.13
CA SER A 279 -13.25 -14.25 -22.69
C SER A 279 -12.97 -12.85 -23.22
N ASP A 280 -14.04 -12.14 -23.57
CA ASP A 280 -13.96 -10.74 -23.94
C ASP A 280 -13.53 -9.86 -22.74
N GLY A 281 -13.10 -8.65 -23.07
CA GLY A 281 -12.62 -7.69 -22.08
C GLY A 281 -13.70 -7.26 -21.09
N ALA A 282 -14.88 -6.93 -21.62
CA ALA A 282 -16.02 -6.48 -20.85
C ALA A 282 -16.51 -7.56 -19.87
N GLY A 283 -16.64 -8.81 -20.31
CA GLY A 283 -17.07 -9.93 -19.47
C GLY A 283 -16.06 -10.32 -18.40
N ARG A 284 -14.80 -9.85 -18.49
CA ARG A 284 -13.81 -9.99 -17.40
C ARG A 284 -13.75 -8.76 -16.50
N LEU A 285 -13.78 -7.57 -17.07
CA LEU A 285 -13.64 -6.30 -16.35
C LEU A 285 -14.89 -6.01 -15.50
N TRP A 286 -16.07 -6.28 -16.04
CA TRP A 286 -17.35 -5.97 -15.39
C TRP A 286 -17.98 -7.18 -14.68
N ALA A 287 -17.21 -8.25 -14.45
CA ALA A 287 -17.68 -9.45 -13.79
C ALA A 287 -17.88 -9.29 -12.27
N GLY A 288 -18.93 -9.94 -11.75
CA GLY A 288 -19.23 -10.00 -10.32
C GLY A 288 -19.68 -8.65 -9.73
N ASP A 289 -19.95 -8.64 -8.43
CA ASP A 289 -20.53 -7.46 -7.74
C ASP A 289 -19.64 -6.21 -7.84
N SER A 290 -18.31 -6.39 -7.82
CA SER A 290 -17.37 -5.28 -8.02
C SER A 290 -17.33 -4.77 -9.46
N GLY A 291 -17.42 -5.67 -10.44
CA GLY A 291 -17.47 -5.30 -11.84
C GLY A 291 -18.76 -4.56 -12.19
N GLU A 292 -19.90 -5.03 -11.68
CA GLU A 292 -21.19 -4.35 -11.86
C GLU A 292 -21.18 -2.96 -11.21
N ALA A 293 -20.65 -2.83 -9.99
CA ALA A 293 -20.52 -1.53 -9.33
C ALA A 293 -19.60 -0.57 -10.10
N ALA A 294 -18.50 -1.08 -10.67
CA ALA A 294 -17.60 -0.28 -11.51
C ALA A 294 -18.27 0.12 -12.84
N ALA A 295 -19.07 -0.75 -13.46
CA ALA A 295 -19.84 -0.45 -14.66
C ALA A 295 -20.90 0.63 -14.40
N ASN A 296 -21.64 0.52 -13.29
CA ASN A 296 -22.61 1.55 -12.87
C ASN A 296 -21.92 2.89 -12.59
N PHE A 297 -20.75 2.88 -11.94
CA PHE A 297 -19.94 4.07 -11.75
C PHE A 297 -19.56 4.73 -13.08
N VAL A 298 -19.06 3.96 -14.04
CA VAL A 298 -18.71 4.46 -15.38
C VAL A 298 -19.93 5.00 -16.12
N ALA A 299 -21.08 4.33 -16.03
CA ALA A 299 -22.32 4.78 -16.65
C ALA A 299 -22.78 6.14 -16.09
N GLU A 300 -22.80 6.28 -14.76
CA GLU A 300 -23.15 7.55 -14.10
C GLU A 300 -22.16 8.68 -14.46
N LEU A 301 -20.87 8.38 -14.55
CA LEU A 301 -19.88 9.36 -14.99
C LEU A 301 -20.07 9.77 -16.44
N LYS A 302 -20.52 8.85 -17.32
CA LYS A 302 -20.82 9.17 -18.70
C LYS A 302 -22.02 10.12 -18.80
N ASP A 303 -23.04 9.89 -18.00
CA ASP A 303 -24.25 10.73 -17.95
C ASP A 303 -23.96 12.12 -17.36
N ALA A 304 -23.15 12.19 -16.30
CA ALA A 304 -22.75 13.44 -15.65
C ALA A 304 -21.60 14.17 -16.38
N GLY A 305 -20.94 13.52 -17.34
CA GLY A 305 -19.68 13.97 -17.94
C GLY A 305 -19.76 15.33 -18.64
N GLY A 306 -20.96 15.72 -19.09
CA GLY A 306 -21.21 17.04 -19.69
C GLY A 306 -20.97 18.21 -18.72
N ALA A 307 -21.04 17.99 -17.40
CA ALA A 307 -20.82 19.03 -16.40
C ALA A 307 -19.33 19.30 -16.08
N LEU A 308 -18.43 18.40 -16.46
CA LEU A 308 -17.00 18.45 -16.12
C LEU A 308 -16.13 19.16 -17.18
N GLU A 309 -16.76 19.75 -18.21
CA GLU A 309 -16.17 20.50 -19.34
C GLU A 309 -14.77 20.05 -19.77
N THR A 310 -13.70 20.60 -19.18
CA THR A 310 -12.31 20.32 -19.56
C THR A 310 -11.52 19.69 -18.43
N VAL A 311 -10.87 18.55 -18.72
CA VAL A 311 -9.97 17.84 -17.80
C VAL A 311 -8.63 17.62 -18.50
N THR A 312 -7.52 17.85 -17.80
CA THR A 312 -6.19 17.58 -18.35
C THR A 312 -5.86 16.10 -18.26
N ALA A 313 -4.97 15.62 -19.14
CA ALA A 313 -4.44 14.26 -19.09
C ALA A 313 -3.85 13.92 -17.69
N THR A 314 -3.20 14.88 -17.05
CA THR A 314 -2.57 14.73 -15.74
C THR A 314 -3.58 14.61 -14.61
N ASP A 315 -4.68 15.37 -14.68
CA ASP A 315 -5.70 15.42 -13.62
C ASP A 315 -6.70 14.26 -13.70
N TYR A 316 -6.88 13.67 -14.88
CA TYR A 316 -7.88 12.62 -15.12
C TYR A 316 -7.79 11.42 -14.16
N PRO A 317 -6.62 10.81 -13.90
CA PRO A 317 -6.52 9.70 -12.95
C PRO A 317 -6.91 10.10 -11.51
N ALA A 318 -6.48 11.28 -11.05
CA ALA A 318 -6.78 11.78 -9.70
C ALA A 318 -8.27 12.10 -9.53
N LEU A 319 -8.90 12.63 -10.58
CA LEU A 319 -10.33 12.86 -10.63
C LEU A 319 -11.11 11.54 -10.52
N LEU A 320 -10.74 10.51 -11.29
CA LEU A 320 -11.37 9.19 -11.19
C LEU A 320 -11.27 8.61 -9.78
N GLU A 321 -10.08 8.65 -9.18
CA GLU A 321 -9.85 8.15 -7.82
C GLU A 321 -10.74 8.86 -6.79
N THR A 322 -10.80 10.20 -6.87
CA THR A 322 -11.60 11.03 -5.97
C THR A 322 -13.10 10.71 -6.10
N LEU A 323 -13.60 10.53 -7.32
CA LEU A 323 -15.01 10.20 -7.58
C LEU A 323 -15.35 8.76 -7.17
N MET A 324 -14.41 7.82 -7.24
CA MET A 324 -14.60 6.44 -6.78
C MET A 324 -14.61 6.33 -5.24
N ALA A 325 -13.90 7.21 -4.52
CA ALA A 325 -13.71 7.11 -3.07
C ALA A 325 -15.03 7.12 -2.27
N GLY A 326 -16.08 7.76 -2.80
CA GLY A 326 -17.40 7.84 -2.15
C GLY A 326 -18.30 6.62 -2.30
N ARG A 327 -17.85 5.58 -3.02
CA ARG A 327 -18.70 4.42 -3.36
C ARG A 327 -18.25 3.16 -2.64
N MET A 328 -19.22 2.39 -2.17
CA MET A 328 -19.02 1.10 -1.51
C MET A 328 -19.64 -0.01 -2.34
N VAL A 329 -18.91 -1.11 -2.50
CA VAL A 329 -19.38 -2.34 -3.11
C VAL A 329 -19.76 -3.32 -2.01
N ARG A 330 -21.00 -3.79 -2.07
CA ARG A 330 -21.54 -4.79 -1.14
C ARG A 330 -21.86 -6.05 -1.92
N PRO A 331 -21.19 -7.18 -1.64
CA PRO A 331 -21.52 -8.44 -2.29
C PRO A 331 -22.98 -8.84 -2.05
N ARG A 332 -23.64 -9.39 -3.07
CA ARG A 332 -25.09 -9.69 -3.02
C ARG A 332 -25.42 -11.04 -2.38
N PHE A 333 -24.57 -12.04 -2.57
CA PHE A 333 -24.80 -13.42 -2.13
C PHE A 333 -23.49 -14.11 -1.72
N GLY A 334 -23.59 -15.26 -1.02
CA GLY A 334 -22.46 -16.19 -0.84
C GLY A 334 -21.69 -16.08 0.48
N ARG A 335 -22.17 -15.28 1.44
CA ARG A 335 -21.52 -15.12 2.74
C ARG A 335 -22.17 -15.98 3.83
N HIS A 336 -21.50 -16.13 4.96
CA HIS A 336 -21.89 -17.03 6.04
C HIS A 336 -23.19 -16.57 6.73
N PRO A 337 -24.26 -17.40 6.80
CA PRO A 337 -25.60 -16.95 7.21
C PRO A 337 -25.75 -16.68 8.72
N ARG A 338 -24.79 -17.11 9.55
CA ARG A 338 -24.84 -16.96 11.01
C ARG A 338 -23.78 -16.00 11.57
N LEU A 339 -22.90 -15.47 10.73
CA LEU A 339 -21.78 -14.63 11.17
C LEU A 339 -21.83 -13.30 10.44
N HIS A 340 -21.71 -12.22 11.20
CA HIS A 340 -21.79 -10.88 10.65
C HIS A 340 -20.71 -9.96 11.22
N ILE A 341 -20.31 -8.98 10.41
CA ILE A 341 -19.54 -7.82 10.82
C ILE A 341 -20.37 -6.58 10.48
N TRP A 342 -20.75 -5.83 11.51
CA TRP A 342 -21.58 -4.63 11.39
C TRP A 342 -20.81 -3.37 11.74
N GLY A 343 -21.09 -2.31 11.00
CA GLY A 343 -20.83 -0.96 11.48
C GLY A 343 -21.83 -0.56 12.57
N LEU A 344 -21.57 0.57 13.24
CA LEU A 344 -22.40 1.03 14.36
C LEU A 344 -23.86 1.28 13.95
N LEU A 345 -24.07 1.82 12.74
CA LEU A 345 -25.40 2.14 12.25
C LEU A 345 -26.17 0.87 11.87
N GLU A 346 -25.51 -0.07 11.19
CA GLU A 346 -26.09 -1.32 10.74
C GLU A 346 -26.44 -2.26 11.91
N ALA A 347 -25.67 -2.20 13.00
CA ALA A 347 -25.91 -2.98 14.20
C ALA A 347 -27.16 -2.55 14.97
N ARG A 348 -27.70 -1.35 14.71
CA ARG A 348 -28.89 -0.86 15.42
C ARG A 348 -30.05 -1.82 15.23
N LEU A 349 -30.68 -2.18 16.36
CA LEU A 349 -31.84 -3.08 16.41
C LEU A 349 -31.56 -4.52 15.98
N GLN A 350 -30.30 -4.84 15.61
CA GLN A 350 -29.87 -6.20 15.35
C GLN A 350 -29.46 -6.89 16.65
N GLN A 351 -29.55 -8.23 16.64
CA GLN A 351 -29.13 -9.05 17.76
C GLN A 351 -28.66 -10.40 17.24
N ALA A 352 -27.46 -10.81 17.66
CA ALA A 352 -26.94 -12.16 17.53
C ALA A 352 -26.88 -12.84 18.91
N ASP A 353 -26.67 -14.15 18.94
CA ASP A 353 -26.52 -14.90 20.20
C ASP A 353 -25.25 -14.48 20.95
N VAL A 354 -24.18 -14.16 20.21
CA VAL A 354 -22.93 -13.60 20.73
C VAL A 354 -22.67 -12.25 20.05
N MET A 355 -22.60 -11.18 20.84
CA MET A 355 -22.25 -9.84 20.38
C MET A 355 -20.80 -9.51 20.74
N ILE A 356 -19.96 -9.19 19.77
CA ILE A 356 -18.59 -8.77 20.00
C ILE A 356 -18.50 -7.26 19.74
N LEU A 357 -18.09 -6.47 20.73
CA LEU A 357 -17.86 -5.03 20.58
C LEU A 357 -16.35 -4.80 20.51
N GLY A 358 -15.83 -4.59 19.30
CA GLY A 358 -14.39 -4.55 19.05
C GLY A 358 -13.83 -3.17 18.73
N GLY A 359 -12.54 -2.98 19.01
CA GLY A 359 -11.85 -1.70 18.82
C GLY A 359 -12.16 -0.67 19.92
N LEU A 360 -12.34 -1.12 21.17
CA LEU A 360 -12.70 -0.25 22.30
C LEU A 360 -11.50 0.53 22.87
N ASN A 361 -10.84 1.29 21.99
CA ASN A 361 -9.85 2.31 22.36
C ASN A 361 -10.45 3.71 22.20
N ASP A 362 -9.89 4.68 22.92
CA ASP A 362 -10.27 6.08 22.75
C ASP A 362 -9.97 6.52 21.29
N ASP A 363 -10.73 7.49 20.79
CA ASP A 363 -10.74 7.96 19.39
C ASP A 363 -11.18 6.95 18.32
N THR A 364 -11.22 5.65 18.64
CA THR A 364 -11.78 4.60 17.78
C THR A 364 -13.25 4.37 18.09
N TRP A 365 -13.59 4.10 19.35
CA TRP A 365 -14.97 3.96 19.81
C TRP A 365 -15.15 4.61 21.18
N PRO A 366 -15.70 5.84 21.24
CA PRO A 366 -16.32 6.61 20.16
C PRO A 366 -15.33 7.15 19.11
N PRO A 367 -15.73 7.23 17.82
CA PRO A 367 -14.94 7.93 16.82
C PRO A 367 -14.77 9.41 17.16
N GLU A 368 -13.58 9.95 16.87
CA GLU A 368 -13.30 11.38 17.09
C GLU A 368 -14.29 12.28 16.30
N ALA A 369 -14.81 13.29 16.99
CA ALA A 369 -15.70 14.28 16.40
C ALA A 369 -14.90 15.31 15.59
N LYS A 370 -14.74 15.08 14.28
CA LYS A 370 -14.04 16.00 13.38
C LYS A 370 -14.70 17.39 13.34
N ALA A 371 -13.88 18.43 13.41
CA ALA A 371 -14.35 19.80 13.24
C ALA A 371 -14.92 20.03 11.83
N SER A 372 -15.93 20.90 11.72
CA SER A 372 -16.47 21.29 10.42
C SER A 372 -15.44 22.15 9.68
N PRO A 373 -15.20 21.89 8.37
CA PRO A 373 -14.26 22.69 7.58
C PRO A 373 -14.81 24.07 7.21
N TRP A 374 -16.12 24.31 7.37
CA TRP A 374 -16.77 25.57 6.99
C TRP A 374 -17.23 26.43 8.16
N MET A 375 -17.49 25.82 9.32
CA MET A 375 -18.14 26.50 10.45
C MET A 375 -17.52 26.12 11.79
N SER A 376 -17.28 27.11 12.63
CA SER A 376 -16.86 26.86 14.02
C SER A 376 -18.02 26.29 14.87
N ARG A 377 -17.70 25.62 15.98
CA ARG A 377 -18.71 25.10 16.93
C ARG A 377 -19.73 26.17 17.37
N PRO A 378 -19.33 27.42 17.71
CA PRO A 378 -20.28 28.49 18.04
C PRO A 378 -21.21 28.85 16.87
N MET A 379 -20.70 28.84 15.63
CA MET A 379 -21.54 29.10 14.45
C MET A 379 -22.58 28.01 14.27
N LEU A 380 -22.20 26.72 14.35
CA LEU A 380 -23.16 25.61 14.26
C LEU A 380 -24.29 25.77 15.29
N LYS A 381 -23.93 26.06 16.54
CA LYS A 381 -24.90 26.29 17.62
C LYS A 381 -25.84 27.46 17.31
N ARG A 382 -25.31 28.59 16.82
CA ARG A 382 -26.12 29.79 16.50
C ARG A 382 -27.08 29.57 15.33
N PHE A 383 -26.73 28.69 14.40
CA PHE A 383 -27.61 28.24 13.32
C PHE A 383 -28.59 27.12 13.73
N GLY A 384 -28.53 26.64 14.98
CA GLY A 384 -29.34 25.50 15.44
C GLY A 384 -28.88 24.14 14.89
N LEU A 385 -27.70 24.08 14.26
CA LEU A 385 -27.14 22.85 13.72
C LEU A 385 -26.52 21.99 14.84
N PRO A 386 -26.56 20.64 14.71
CA PRO A 386 -25.98 19.75 15.70
C PRO A 386 -24.47 19.95 15.86
N ALA A 387 -23.99 19.87 17.11
CA ALA A 387 -22.56 19.84 17.39
C ALA A 387 -21.93 18.51 16.89
N PRO A 388 -20.67 18.50 16.46
CA PRO A 388 -19.96 17.27 16.06
C PRO A 388 -20.01 16.17 17.13
N GLU A 389 -19.95 16.57 18.41
CA GLU A 389 -19.97 15.72 19.59
C GLU A 389 -21.28 14.92 19.72
N ARG A 390 -22.37 15.31 19.03
CA ARG A 390 -23.60 14.50 18.93
C ARG A 390 -23.32 13.08 18.44
N ARG A 391 -22.31 12.90 17.57
CA ARG A 391 -21.91 11.57 17.09
C ARG A 391 -21.37 10.69 18.20
N ILE A 392 -20.71 11.27 19.20
CA ILE A 392 -20.22 10.55 20.38
C ILE A 392 -21.42 10.05 21.20
N GLY A 393 -22.44 10.88 21.40
CA GLY A 393 -23.68 10.49 22.08
C GLY A 393 -24.41 9.36 21.35
N LEU A 394 -24.50 9.43 20.02
CA LEU A 394 -25.08 8.35 19.22
C LEU A 394 -24.26 7.05 19.32
N ALA A 395 -22.93 7.12 19.25
CA ALA A 395 -22.08 5.94 19.39
C ALA A 395 -22.18 5.32 20.80
N ALA A 396 -22.34 6.15 21.84
CA ALA A 396 -22.58 5.68 23.21
C ALA A 396 -23.94 4.99 23.35
N HIS A 397 -24.96 5.51 22.67
CA HIS A 397 -26.28 4.88 22.60
C HIS A 397 -26.21 3.51 21.93
N ASP A 398 -25.51 3.44 20.79
CA ASP A 398 -25.31 2.19 20.05
C ASP A 398 -24.55 1.15 20.89
N PHE A 399 -23.51 1.59 21.62
CA PHE A 399 -22.81 0.75 22.59
C PHE A 399 -23.75 0.24 23.70
N ALA A 400 -24.56 1.11 24.31
CA ALA A 400 -25.51 0.73 25.37
C ALA A 400 -26.49 -0.36 24.89
N GLN A 401 -27.02 -0.20 23.67
CA GLN A 401 -27.96 -1.15 23.09
C GLN A 401 -27.35 -2.54 22.86
N ALA A 402 -26.08 -2.58 22.46
CA ALA A 402 -25.34 -3.81 22.19
C ALA A 402 -24.82 -4.47 23.48
N PHE A 403 -24.35 -3.67 24.44
CA PHE A 403 -23.89 -4.12 25.76
C PHE A 403 -25.00 -4.84 26.57
N ALA A 404 -26.26 -4.49 26.31
CA ALA A 404 -27.42 -5.14 26.92
C ALA A 404 -27.76 -6.55 26.35
N ALA A 405 -27.05 -7.05 25.33
CA ALA A 405 -27.32 -8.36 24.73
C ALA A 405 -26.89 -9.52 25.65
N PRO A 406 -27.56 -10.69 25.71
CA PRO A 406 -27.27 -11.72 26.72
C PRO A 406 -25.81 -12.21 26.80
N GLN A 407 -25.10 -12.33 25.68
CA GLN A 407 -23.67 -12.66 25.65
C GLN A 407 -22.90 -11.56 24.92
N VAL A 408 -21.92 -10.95 25.59
CA VAL A 408 -21.10 -9.86 25.05
C VAL A 408 -19.63 -10.12 25.26
N VAL A 409 -18.82 -9.92 24.22
CA VAL A 409 -17.37 -9.87 24.34
C VAL A 409 -16.87 -8.48 23.96
N LEU A 410 -16.18 -7.83 24.88
CA LEU A 410 -15.54 -6.53 24.70
C LEU A 410 -14.08 -6.77 24.32
N THR A 411 -13.62 -6.21 23.21
CA THR A 411 -12.21 -6.34 22.81
C THR A 411 -11.58 -4.98 22.55
N ARG A 412 -10.28 -4.89 22.83
CA ARG A 412 -9.44 -3.76 22.45
C ARG A 412 -8.01 -4.20 22.24
N SER A 413 -7.23 -3.35 21.57
CA SER A 413 -5.79 -3.49 21.41
C SER A 413 -5.03 -2.56 22.33
N GLU A 414 -4.06 -3.05 23.10
CA GLU A 414 -3.24 -2.24 24.00
C GLU A 414 -2.20 -1.39 23.26
N ARG A 415 -1.74 -1.82 22.08
CA ARG A 415 -0.77 -1.08 21.27
C ARG A 415 -1.16 -1.09 19.80
N VAL A 416 -1.14 0.07 19.15
CA VAL A 416 -1.33 0.23 17.70
C VAL A 416 -0.07 0.87 17.14
N ASP A 417 0.52 0.26 16.11
CA ASP A 417 1.79 0.70 15.50
C ASP A 417 2.91 0.98 16.53
N GLY A 418 3.00 0.11 17.54
CA GLY A 418 3.98 0.20 18.63
C GLY A 418 3.61 1.21 19.74
N THR A 419 2.59 2.03 19.55
CA THR A 419 2.16 3.08 20.49
C THR A 419 1.08 2.56 21.44
N PRO A 420 1.28 2.65 22.78
CA PRO A 420 0.25 2.32 23.76
C PRO A 420 -1.05 3.10 23.53
N GLN A 421 -2.19 2.43 23.66
CA GLN A 421 -3.51 2.99 23.43
C GLN A 421 -4.31 3.09 24.73
N VAL A 422 -4.99 4.22 24.88
CA VAL A 422 -5.92 4.45 25.99
C VAL A 422 -7.21 3.68 25.72
N ALA A 423 -7.74 3.00 26.73
CA ALA A 423 -9.02 2.31 26.62
C ALA A 423 -10.14 3.31 26.33
N SER A 424 -11.19 2.85 25.65
CA SER A 424 -12.39 3.66 25.44
C SER A 424 -12.84 4.28 26.77
N ARG A 425 -13.19 5.57 26.73
CA ARG A 425 -13.71 6.30 27.89
C ARG A 425 -14.89 5.61 28.59
N TRP A 426 -15.64 4.77 27.87
CA TRP A 426 -16.74 4.00 28.47
C TRP A 426 -16.25 2.78 29.25
N LEU A 427 -15.20 2.09 28.77
CA LEU A 427 -14.54 1.03 29.53
C LEU A 427 -13.94 1.58 30.82
N LEU A 428 -13.24 2.72 30.75
CA LEU A 428 -12.67 3.37 31.94
C LEU A 428 -13.75 3.75 32.97
N ARG A 429 -14.90 4.24 32.51
CA ARG A 429 -16.03 4.56 33.39
C ARG A 429 -16.64 3.32 34.03
N LEU A 430 -16.76 2.22 33.29
CA LEU A 430 -17.20 0.93 33.84
C LEU A 430 -16.21 0.40 34.87
N ASP A 431 -14.91 0.41 34.56
CA ASP A 431 -13.84 -0.02 35.47
C ASP A 431 -13.90 0.77 36.79
N ASN A 432 -14.07 2.10 36.72
CA ASN A 432 -14.22 2.95 37.90
C ASN A 432 -15.44 2.55 38.77
N VAL A 433 -16.57 2.19 38.15
CA VAL A 433 -17.76 1.72 38.88
C VAL A 433 -17.49 0.38 39.57
N LEU A 434 -16.82 -0.55 38.88
CA LEU A 434 -16.47 -1.86 39.45
C LEU A 434 -15.48 -1.74 40.61
N GLU A 435 -14.48 -0.87 40.47
CA GLU A 435 -13.49 -0.59 41.52
C GLU A 435 -14.15 0.01 42.76
N LYS A 436 -15.04 1.01 42.59
CA LYS A 436 -15.85 1.58 43.69
C LYS A 436 -16.69 0.53 44.43
N LYS A 437 -17.03 -0.60 43.77
CA LYS A 437 -17.79 -1.73 44.36
C LYS A 437 -16.91 -2.88 44.83
N GLY A 438 -15.59 -2.77 44.71
CA GLY A 438 -14.64 -3.82 45.09
C GLY A 438 -14.74 -5.08 44.22
N ILE A 439 -15.19 -4.95 42.96
CA ILE A 439 -15.31 -6.05 42.00
C ILE A 439 -14.04 -6.05 41.13
N LYS A 440 -13.15 -7.03 41.35
CA LYS A 440 -11.84 -7.09 40.66
C LYS A 440 -11.86 -7.88 39.35
N THR A 441 -12.73 -8.88 39.22
CA THR A 441 -12.76 -9.83 38.09
C THR A 441 -14.05 -9.74 37.28
N GLY A 442 -14.66 -8.56 37.24
CA GLY A 442 -16.01 -8.36 36.69
C GLY A 442 -16.18 -8.71 35.21
N PHE A 443 -15.09 -8.72 34.43
CA PHE A 443 -15.11 -9.05 33.00
C PHE A 443 -14.20 -10.22 32.62
N ALA A 444 -13.84 -11.08 33.57
CA ALA A 444 -12.93 -12.19 33.29
C ALA A 444 -13.51 -13.11 32.19
N ALA A 445 -12.76 -13.30 31.10
CA ALA A 445 -13.11 -14.28 30.10
C ALA A 445 -12.95 -15.71 30.67
N THR A 446 -13.91 -16.58 30.39
CA THR A 446 -13.87 -17.99 30.82
C THR A 446 -12.82 -18.79 30.07
N GLU A 447 -12.65 -18.50 28.77
CA GLU A 447 -11.73 -19.21 27.89
C GLU A 447 -10.39 -18.48 27.73
N PRO A 448 -9.27 -19.21 27.56
CA PRO A 448 -7.94 -18.64 27.41
C PRO A 448 -7.66 -18.20 25.96
N TRP A 449 -8.47 -17.30 25.42
CA TRP A 449 -8.48 -16.91 24.00
C TRP A 449 -7.10 -16.54 23.43
N LEU A 450 -6.34 -15.71 24.14
CA LEU A 450 -4.99 -15.31 23.71
C LEU A 450 -4.02 -16.51 23.68
N ALA A 451 -4.13 -17.43 24.63
CA ALA A 451 -3.29 -18.62 24.64
C ALA A 451 -3.61 -19.53 23.44
N TRP A 452 -4.88 -19.68 23.08
CA TRP A 452 -5.27 -20.42 21.87
C TRP A 452 -4.78 -19.74 20.58
N VAL A 453 -4.89 -18.41 20.49
CA VAL A 453 -4.34 -17.65 19.35
C VAL A 453 -2.83 -17.88 19.21
N HIS A 454 -2.07 -17.80 20.30
CA HIS A 454 -0.64 -18.09 20.26
C HIS A 454 -0.32 -19.55 19.92
N ALA A 455 -1.18 -20.49 20.31
CA ALA A 455 -1.01 -21.90 19.98
C ALA A 455 -1.28 -22.21 18.50
N LEU A 456 -2.21 -21.49 17.84
CA LEU A 456 -2.57 -21.71 16.44
C LEU A 456 -1.39 -21.58 15.47
N ASP A 457 -0.51 -20.61 15.71
CA ASP A 457 0.65 -20.32 14.83
C ASP A 457 1.95 -20.96 15.36
N LYS A 458 1.88 -21.68 16.47
CA LYS A 458 3.06 -22.33 17.07
C LYS A 458 3.34 -23.64 16.32
N PRO A 459 4.51 -23.79 15.68
CA PRO A 459 4.88 -25.06 15.07
C PRO A 459 5.11 -26.12 16.15
N ASP A 460 4.74 -27.38 15.86
CA ASP A 460 4.97 -28.51 16.76
C ASP A 460 6.46 -28.69 17.09
N GLN A 461 7.33 -28.40 16.12
CA GLN A 461 8.77 -28.46 16.26
C GLN A 461 9.41 -27.24 15.63
N SER A 462 10.30 -26.59 16.39
CA SER A 462 11.24 -25.61 15.84
C SER A 462 12.58 -26.30 15.64
N ARG A 463 13.09 -26.28 14.40
CA ARG A 463 14.42 -26.81 14.08
C ARG A 463 15.39 -25.64 13.97
N ALA A 464 16.34 -25.57 14.89
CA ALA A 464 17.50 -24.71 14.73
C ALA A 464 18.32 -25.21 13.53
N VAL A 465 18.58 -24.32 12.56
CA VAL A 465 19.44 -24.59 11.41
C VAL A 465 20.73 -23.82 11.63
N SER A 466 21.88 -24.48 11.45
CA SER A 466 23.18 -23.82 11.51
C SER A 466 23.35 -22.83 10.36
N GLU A 467 24.24 -21.86 10.53
CA GLU A 467 24.66 -20.98 9.45
C GLU A 467 25.12 -21.77 8.21
N PRO A 468 24.79 -21.33 6.99
CA PRO A 468 25.26 -21.97 5.77
C PRO A 468 26.78 -21.80 5.66
N ARG A 469 27.49 -22.90 5.41
CA ARG A 469 28.95 -22.92 5.20
C ARG A 469 29.26 -23.38 3.77
N PRO A 470 29.11 -22.49 2.76
CA PRO A 470 29.31 -22.86 1.37
C PRO A 470 30.74 -23.33 1.13
N THR A 471 30.90 -24.60 0.77
CA THR A 471 32.18 -25.25 0.48
C THR A 471 32.15 -25.80 -0.93
N PRO A 472 32.22 -24.93 -1.97
CA PRO A 472 32.10 -25.38 -3.33
C PRO A 472 33.23 -26.36 -3.69
N PRO A 473 32.93 -27.45 -4.43
CA PRO A 473 33.93 -28.39 -4.90
C PRO A 473 34.92 -27.68 -5.84
N LEU A 474 36.11 -28.27 -6.00
CA LEU A 474 37.23 -27.60 -6.68
C LEU A 474 36.94 -27.27 -8.15
N ASP A 475 36.20 -28.14 -8.83
CA ASP A 475 35.75 -28.00 -10.22
C ASP A 475 34.76 -26.84 -10.43
N ALA A 476 33.98 -26.50 -9.41
CA ALA A 476 33.05 -25.37 -9.45
C ALA A 476 33.72 -24.01 -9.19
N ARG A 477 34.98 -23.97 -8.72
CA ARG A 477 35.66 -22.71 -8.38
C ARG A 477 36.17 -22.02 -9.64
N PRO A 478 36.00 -20.69 -9.77
CA PRO A 478 36.44 -19.97 -10.96
C PRO A 478 37.96 -20.11 -11.14
N ARG A 479 38.38 -20.49 -12.35
CA ARG A 479 39.80 -20.61 -12.76
C ARG A 479 40.36 -19.37 -13.46
N GLN A 480 39.52 -18.35 -13.57
CA GLN A 480 39.85 -17.07 -14.18
C GLN A 480 39.13 -15.94 -13.44
N LEU A 481 39.87 -14.91 -13.02
CA LEU A 481 39.33 -13.69 -12.42
C LEU A 481 40.04 -12.45 -12.99
N SER A 482 39.38 -11.31 -12.97
CA SER A 482 40.05 -10.02 -13.20
C SER A 482 40.78 -9.53 -11.96
N VAL A 483 41.76 -8.63 -12.11
CA VAL A 483 42.46 -8.01 -10.96
C VAL A 483 41.49 -7.36 -9.98
N THR A 484 40.49 -6.63 -10.49
CA THR A 484 39.41 -6.04 -9.67
C THR A 484 38.58 -7.09 -8.93
N GLN A 485 38.33 -8.25 -9.56
CA GLN A 485 37.63 -9.35 -8.90
C GLN A 485 38.49 -10.03 -7.83
N VAL A 486 39.81 -10.06 -7.99
CA VAL A 486 40.72 -10.52 -6.94
C VAL A 486 40.72 -9.55 -5.75
N GLU A 487 40.73 -8.24 -5.99
CA GLU A 487 40.55 -7.25 -4.92
C GLU A 487 39.22 -7.44 -4.18
N HIS A 488 38.13 -7.65 -4.93
CA HIS A 488 36.83 -7.98 -4.33
C HIS A 488 36.88 -9.29 -3.55
N TRP A 489 37.58 -10.31 -4.03
CA TRP A 489 37.72 -11.59 -3.33
C TRP A 489 38.38 -11.41 -1.95
N PHE A 490 39.42 -10.59 -1.83
CA PHE A 490 40.05 -10.31 -0.54
C PHE A 490 39.10 -9.67 0.47
N ARG A 491 38.17 -8.83 0.02
CA ARG A 491 37.21 -8.13 0.88
C ARG A 491 35.94 -8.94 1.15
N ASP A 492 35.43 -9.63 0.13
CA ASP A 492 34.18 -10.39 0.15
C ASP A 492 34.29 -11.66 -0.72
N PRO A 493 34.75 -12.78 -0.15
CA PRO A 493 34.77 -14.06 -0.84
C PRO A 493 33.38 -14.58 -1.23
N TYR A 494 32.34 -14.19 -0.50
CA TYR A 494 30.99 -14.64 -0.78
C TYR A 494 30.46 -14.02 -2.08
N ALA A 495 30.83 -12.78 -2.42
CA ALA A 495 30.49 -12.18 -3.72
C ALA A 495 31.02 -13.00 -4.91
N ILE A 496 32.22 -13.59 -4.80
CA ILE A 496 32.77 -14.49 -5.82
C ILE A 496 31.96 -15.77 -5.92
N TYR A 497 31.65 -16.39 -4.78
CA TYR A 497 30.78 -17.57 -4.71
C TYR A 497 29.40 -17.30 -5.34
N ALA A 498 28.71 -16.25 -4.92
CA ALA A 498 27.38 -15.90 -5.42
C ALA A 498 27.39 -15.62 -6.93
N ARG A 499 28.38 -14.89 -7.43
CA ARG A 499 28.43 -14.48 -8.84
C ARG A 499 28.85 -15.60 -9.79
N HIS A 500 29.92 -16.32 -9.45
CA HIS A 500 30.57 -17.26 -10.37
C HIS A 500 30.15 -18.71 -10.16
N ILE A 501 29.71 -19.06 -8.94
CA ILE A 501 29.34 -20.44 -8.61
C ILE A 501 27.81 -20.58 -8.63
N LEU A 502 27.08 -19.69 -7.93
CA LEU A 502 25.61 -19.69 -8.00
C LEU A 502 25.05 -19.00 -9.25
N GLY A 503 25.87 -18.29 -10.02
CA GLY A 503 25.44 -17.58 -11.22
C GLY A 503 24.51 -16.39 -10.95
N LEU A 504 24.47 -15.88 -9.72
CA LEU A 504 23.59 -14.79 -9.33
C LEU A 504 24.12 -13.45 -9.86
N LYS A 505 23.27 -12.73 -10.57
CA LYS A 505 23.56 -11.39 -11.07
C LYS A 505 22.50 -10.43 -10.54
N PRO A 506 22.91 -9.32 -9.91
CA PRO A 506 21.94 -8.30 -9.51
C PRO A 506 21.23 -7.78 -10.76
N ILE A 507 19.91 -7.68 -10.67
CA ILE A 507 19.09 -7.03 -11.69
C ILE A 507 19.09 -5.54 -11.38
N ALA A 508 19.25 -4.69 -12.40
CA ALA A 508 19.22 -3.24 -12.21
C ALA A 508 17.90 -2.78 -11.54
N PRO A 509 17.88 -1.68 -10.79
CA PRO A 509 16.63 -1.10 -10.30
C PRO A 509 15.71 -0.69 -11.47
N ILE A 510 14.40 -0.65 -11.22
CA ILE A 510 13.45 -0.08 -12.20
C ILE A 510 13.61 1.44 -12.17
N ASP A 511 13.54 2.09 -13.34
CA ASP A 511 13.52 3.56 -13.42
C ASP A 511 14.75 4.19 -12.73
N SER A 512 15.94 3.66 -13.04
CA SER A 512 17.18 4.18 -12.46
C SER A 512 17.57 5.48 -13.16
N GLU A 513 17.93 6.51 -12.41
CA GLU A 513 18.62 7.64 -13.02
C GLU A 513 20.07 7.25 -13.38
N PRO A 514 20.60 7.71 -14.53
CA PRO A 514 22.01 7.51 -14.86
C PRO A 514 22.92 8.03 -13.76
N GLY A 515 23.81 7.17 -13.28
CA GLY A 515 24.67 7.43 -12.13
C GLY A 515 26.09 7.87 -12.50
N ALA A 516 26.92 8.09 -11.48
CA ALA A 516 28.33 8.44 -11.66
C ALA A 516 29.13 7.37 -12.43
N ALA A 517 28.76 6.09 -12.29
CA ALA A 517 29.37 4.99 -13.04
C ALA A 517 29.08 5.09 -14.54
N ASP A 518 27.82 5.38 -14.92
CA ASP A 518 27.42 5.55 -16.33
C ASP A 518 28.14 6.74 -16.95
N ARG A 519 28.26 7.85 -16.21
CA ARG A 519 29.07 9.00 -16.64
C ARG A 519 30.52 8.62 -16.88
N GLY A 520 31.11 7.82 -15.99
CA GLY A 520 32.48 7.33 -16.12
C GLY A 520 32.66 6.53 -17.42
N ILE A 521 31.75 5.61 -17.70
CA ILE A 521 31.74 4.80 -18.93
C ILE A 521 31.63 5.69 -20.18
N ILE A 522 30.70 6.65 -20.18
CA ILE A 522 30.51 7.58 -21.31
C ILE A 522 31.78 8.39 -21.56
N ILE A 523 32.41 8.93 -20.51
CA ILE A 523 33.65 9.70 -20.65
C ILE A 523 34.78 8.82 -21.19
N HIS A 524 34.92 7.59 -20.69
CA HIS A 524 35.91 6.62 -21.18
C HIS A 524 35.70 6.33 -22.67
N ASP A 525 34.47 6.04 -23.09
CA ASP A 525 34.15 5.78 -24.49
C ASP A 525 34.48 6.97 -25.39
N ILE A 526 34.21 8.21 -24.94
CA ILE A 526 34.56 9.43 -25.67
C ILE A 526 36.08 9.58 -25.82
N LEU A 527 36.82 9.44 -24.73
CA LEU A 527 38.29 9.56 -24.74
C LEU A 527 38.93 8.47 -25.61
N HIS A 528 38.41 7.24 -25.53
CA HIS A 528 38.85 6.13 -26.35
C HIS A 528 38.67 6.45 -27.84
N GLU A 529 37.45 6.85 -28.24
CA GLU A 529 37.12 7.18 -29.63
C GLU A 529 37.93 8.38 -30.15
N PHE A 530 38.17 9.39 -29.31
CA PHE A 530 39.03 10.51 -29.67
C PHE A 530 40.49 10.09 -29.91
N LEU A 531 41.04 9.26 -29.04
CA LEU A 531 42.40 8.75 -29.20
C LEU A 531 42.53 7.82 -30.40
N GLU A 532 41.49 7.05 -30.74
CA GLU A 532 41.44 6.24 -31.97
C GLU A 532 41.47 7.09 -33.23
N ARG A 533 40.77 8.24 -33.24
CA ARG A 533 40.74 9.18 -34.36
C ARG A 533 41.98 10.08 -34.44
N THR A 534 42.82 10.13 -33.39
CA THR A 534 44.03 10.97 -33.30
C THR A 534 45.30 10.19 -32.90
N PRO A 535 45.63 9.08 -33.57
CA PRO A 535 46.69 8.16 -33.13
C PRO A 535 48.08 8.80 -33.14
N ASP A 536 48.41 9.57 -34.18
CA ASP A 536 49.77 10.09 -34.38
C ASP A 536 49.92 11.52 -33.86
N ALA A 537 49.07 12.44 -34.30
CA ALA A 537 49.14 13.85 -33.97
C ALA A 537 47.80 14.40 -33.47
N LEU A 538 47.88 15.37 -32.56
CA LEU A 538 46.71 16.17 -32.18
C LEU A 538 46.45 17.23 -33.25
N PRO A 539 45.22 17.33 -33.78
CA PRO A 539 44.88 18.38 -34.72
C PRO A 539 44.78 19.73 -34.01
N ALA A 540 44.91 20.83 -34.76
CA ALA A 540 44.84 22.19 -34.20
C ALA A 540 43.48 22.47 -33.52
N ASP A 541 42.41 21.83 -33.99
CA ASP A 541 41.03 21.89 -33.49
C ASP A 541 40.67 20.70 -32.57
N ALA A 542 41.65 20.08 -31.91
CA ALA A 542 41.47 18.89 -31.08
C ALA A 542 40.32 18.97 -30.06
N GLU A 543 40.19 20.10 -29.37
CA GLU A 543 39.13 20.30 -28.37
C GLU A 543 37.74 20.28 -29.02
N LYS A 544 37.58 20.99 -30.14
CA LYS A 544 36.31 21.00 -30.90
C LYS A 544 35.94 19.59 -31.35
N LYS A 545 36.89 18.81 -31.89
CA LYS A 545 36.65 17.42 -32.29
C LYS A 545 36.28 16.52 -31.13
N LEU A 546 36.90 16.71 -29.96
CA LEU A 546 36.56 15.96 -28.75
C LEU A 546 35.14 16.28 -28.28
N LEU A 547 34.71 17.55 -28.36
CA LEU A 547 33.34 17.96 -28.07
C LEU A 547 32.34 17.37 -29.08
N GLU A 548 32.66 17.36 -30.39
CA GLU A 548 31.81 16.73 -31.41
C GLU A 548 31.59 15.24 -31.14
N ILE A 549 32.66 14.49 -30.83
CA ILE A 549 32.56 13.08 -30.41
C ILE A 549 31.73 12.97 -29.14
N GLY A 550 31.97 13.84 -28.15
CA GLY A 550 31.17 13.90 -26.94
C GLY A 550 29.68 13.99 -27.22
N GLY A 551 29.27 14.92 -28.09
CA GLY A 551 27.87 15.10 -28.47
C GLY A 551 27.28 13.83 -29.10
N ASP A 552 28.02 13.18 -30.00
CA ASP A 552 27.61 11.91 -30.61
C ASP A 552 27.44 10.80 -29.56
N VAL A 553 28.36 10.69 -28.59
CA VAL A 553 28.30 9.68 -27.54
C VAL A 553 27.17 9.93 -26.54
N PHE A 554 26.93 11.18 -26.15
CA PHE A 554 25.80 11.51 -25.28
C PHE A 554 24.47 11.18 -25.96
N ASN A 555 24.34 11.54 -27.24
CA ASN A 555 23.17 11.22 -28.06
C ASN A 555 22.94 9.71 -28.20
N ARG A 556 23.97 8.93 -28.55
CA ARG A 556 23.84 7.46 -28.70
C ARG A 556 23.57 6.75 -27.38
N SER A 557 24.01 7.33 -26.26
CA SER A 557 23.79 6.81 -24.91
C SER A 557 22.43 7.21 -24.33
N GLN A 558 21.67 8.05 -25.04
CA GLN A 558 20.33 8.54 -24.65
C GLN A 558 20.32 9.14 -23.24
N VAL A 559 21.33 9.96 -22.92
CA VAL A 559 21.39 10.63 -21.62
C VAL A 559 20.17 11.55 -21.48
N PRO A 560 19.40 11.48 -20.38
CA PRO A 560 18.25 12.35 -20.19
C PRO A 560 18.64 13.83 -20.22
N PRO A 561 17.85 14.73 -20.83
CA PRO A 561 18.22 16.15 -20.97
C PRO A 561 18.57 16.84 -19.64
N GLY A 562 17.85 16.49 -18.57
CA GLY A 562 18.13 17.01 -17.22
C GLY A 562 19.49 16.56 -16.68
N VAL A 563 19.91 15.32 -16.96
CA VAL A 563 21.22 14.79 -16.55
C VAL A 563 22.33 15.35 -17.43
N GLU A 564 22.09 15.40 -18.74
CA GLU A 564 22.99 15.98 -19.74
C GLU A 564 23.31 17.43 -19.40
N ALA A 565 22.33 18.24 -18.99
CA ALA A 565 22.53 19.63 -18.57
C ALA A 565 23.58 19.79 -17.44
N PHE A 566 23.78 18.77 -16.60
CA PHE A 566 24.82 18.78 -15.56
C PHE A 566 26.12 18.09 -15.99
N TRP A 567 26.02 17.08 -16.86
CA TRP A 567 27.18 16.28 -17.27
C TRP A 567 27.96 16.94 -18.40
N TRP A 568 27.27 17.61 -19.34
CA TRP A 568 27.88 18.27 -20.48
C TRP A 568 28.85 19.39 -20.08
N PRO A 569 28.49 20.36 -19.20
CA PRO A 569 29.45 21.39 -18.79
C PRO A 569 30.66 20.84 -18.03
N ARG A 570 30.50 19.70 -17.35
CA ARG A 570 31.63 19.00 -16.71
C ARG A 570 32.50 18.32 -17.74
N PHE A 571 31.91 17.71 -18.76
CA PHE A 571 32.63 17.09 -19.86
C PHE A 571 33.42 18.14 -20.67
N GLU A 572 32.88 19.32 -20.92
CA GLU A 572 33.61 20.43 -21.57
C GLU A 572 34.93 20.75 -20.85
N ARG A 573 34.89 20.86 -19.52
CA ARG A 573 36.08 21.08 -18.69
C ARG A 573 37.06 19.90 -18.74
N ILE A 574 36.55 18.67 -18.82
CA ILE A 574 37.38 17.47 -18.98
C ILE A 574 38.04 17.48 -20.36
N ALA A 575 37.33 17.87 -21.41
CA ALA A 575 37.82 17.93 -22.77
C ALA A 575 38.97 18.95 -22.90
N GLU A 576 38.79 20.17 -22.38
CA GLU A 576 39.83 21.21 -22.33
C GLU A 576 41.08 20.72 -21.60
N TRP A 577 40.91 20.17 -20.39
CA TRP A 577 42.00 19.64 -19.58
C TRP A 577 42.72 18.49 -20.30
N PHE A 578 41.97 17.54 -20.86
CA PHE A 578 42.52 16.36 -21.51
C PHE A 578 43.34 16.73 -22.74
N VAL A 579 42.84 17.64 -23.58
CA VAL A 579 43.58 18.11 -24.76
C VAL A 579 44.86 18.85 -24.36
N THR A 580 44.80 19.68 -23.31
CA THR A 580 45.97 20.37 -22.77
C THR A 580 47.02 19.39 -22.26
N TYR A 581 46.58 18.40 -21.48
CA TYR A 581 47.42 17.33 -20.97
C TYR A 581 48.08 16.53 -22.09
N GLU A 582 47.31 16.16 -23.12
CA GLU A 582 47.79 15.36 -24.25
C GLU A 582 48.82 16.14 -25.10
N LYS A 583 48.64 17.46 -25.28
CA LYS A 583 49.63 18.33 -25.95
C LYS A 583 50.97 18.30 -25.23
N VAL A 584 50.96 18.53 -23.91
CA VAL A 584 52.20 18.54 -23.10
C VAL A 584 52.87 17.17 -23.14
N ARG A 585 52.08 16.10 -23.00
CA ARG A 585 52.61 14.74 -22.92
C ARG A 585 53.22 14.26 -24.24
N ARG A 586 52.57 14.53 -25.38
CA ARG A 586 53.14 14.22 -26.71
C ARG A 586 54.37 15.06 -27.03
N ALA A 587 54.38 16.34 -26.64
CA ALA A 587 55.55 17.22 -26.80
C ALA A 587 56.75 16.73 -25.97
N ALA A 588 56.50 16.11 -24.82
CA ALA A 588 57.52 15.45 -24.01
C ALA A 588 57.99 14.10 -24.60
N GLY A 589 57.57 13.70 -25.80
CA GLY A 589 58.09 12.50 -26.48
C GLY A 589 57.31 11.21 -26.24
N PHE A 590 56.20 11.25 -25.49
CA PHE A 590 55.35 10.08 -25.30
C PHE A 590 54.51 9.77 -26.55
N ARG A 591 54.43 8.50 -26.91
CA ARG A 591 53.59 7.99 -28.01
C ARG A 591 52.58 6.99 -27.48
N ASN A 592 51.32 7.11 -27.90
CA ASN A 592 50.29 6.16 -27.55
C ASN A 592 50.53 4.84 -28.29
N LEU A 593 50.80 3.77 -27.54
CA LEU A 593 51.16 2.46 -28.10
C LEU A 593 49.96 1.52 -28.17
N ALA A 594 49.14 1.50 -27.12
CA ALA A 594 47.97 0.63 -27.05
C ALA A 594 46.86 1.25 -26.19
N ARG A 595 45.60 0.92 -26.51
CA ARG A 595 44.41 1.42 -25.83
C ARG A 595 43.46 0.26 -25.55
N GLU A 596 42.80 0.29 -24.40
CA GLU A 596 41.77 -0.69 -24.00
C GLU A 596 42.20 -2.16 -24.11
N ILE A 597 43.50 -2.42 -23.96
CA ILE A 597 44.13 -3.72 -24.23
C ILE A 597 43.98 -4.65 -23.03
N LYS A 598 43.65 -5.92 -23.31
CA LYS A 598 43.54 -6.96 -22.29
C LYS A 598 44.89 -7.66 -22.07
N GLY A 599 45.37 -7.64 -20.84
CA GLY A 599 46.49 -8.45 -20.37
C GLY A 599 46.03 -9.76 -19.77
N ARG A 600 46.86 -10.81 -19.90
CA ARG A 600 46.64 -12.12 -19.29
C ARG A 600 47.92 -12.62 -18.65
N LEU A 601 47.82 -13.09 -17.42
CA LEU A 601 48.89 -13.80 -16.71
C LEU A 601 48.36 -15.16 -16.27
N VAL A 602 49.06 -16.25 -16.62
CA VAL A 602 48.74 -17.60 -16.16
C VAL A 602 49.66 -17.93 -14.99
N LEU A 603 49.07 -18.27 -13.86
CA LEU A 603 49.76 -18.64 -12.63
C LEU A 603 49.59 -20.14 -12.41
N GLU A 604 50.67 -20.85 -12.12
CA GLU A 604 50.60 -22.23 -11.67
C GLU A 604 50.05 -22.26 -10.24
N GLY A 605 48.90 -22.91 -10.04
CA GLY A 605 48.21 -22.99 -8.77
C GLY A 605 48.03 -24.42 -8.28
N PRO A 606 47.67 -24.62 -6.99
CA PRO A 606 47.56 -25.97 -6.38
C PRO A 606 46.55 -26.91 -7.04
N ALA A 607 45.61 -26.35 -7.82
CA ALA A 607 44.58 -27.10 -8.55
C ALA A 607 44.65 -26.81 -10.07
N GLY A 608 45.87 -26.65 -10.60
CA GLY A 608 46.15 -26.38 -12.01
C GLY A 608 46.38 -24.89 -12.34
N PRO A 609 46.39 -24.51 -13.62
CA PRO A 609 46.64 -23.13 -14.05
C PRO A 609 45.47 -22.21 -13.69
N PHE A 610 45.78 -21.01 -13.18
CA PHE A 610 44.83 -19.95 -12.87
C PHE A 610 45.12 -18.72 -13.71
N THR A 611 44.09 -18.17 -14.36
CA THR A 611 44.25 -17.04 -15.28
C THR A 611 43.85 -15.73 -14.62
N LEU A 612 44.80 -14.83 -14.43
CA LEU A 612 44.54 -13.44 -14.04
C LEU A 612 44.40 -12.57 -15.30
N THR A 613 43.35 -11.75 -15.34
CA THR A 613 43.11 -10.82 -16.44
C THR A 613 43.07 -9.37 -15.96
N ALA A 614 43.58 -8.45 -16.78
CA ALA A 614 43.50 -7.02 -16.55
C ALA A 614 43.17 -6.31 -17.86
N ARG A 615 42.61 -5.10 -17.78
CA ARG A 615 42.47 -4.21 -18.93
C ARG A 615 43.17 -2.91 -18.57
N ALA A 616 44.01 -2.42 -19.47
CA ALA A 616 44.64 -1.11 -19.35
C ALA A 616 43.91 -0.16 -20.30
N ASP A 617 43.45 0.99 -19.79
CA ASP A 617 42.78 2.00 -20.61
C ASP A 617 43.75 2.53 -21.67
N ARG A 618 45.02 2.76 -21.28
CA ARG A 618 46.06 3.24 -22.19
C ARG A 618 47.47 2.81 -21.77
N ILE A 619 48.32 2.52 -22.76
CA ILE A 619 49.75 2.29 -22.62
C ILE A 619 50.48 3.26 -23.56
N ASP A 620 51.32 4.11 -23.00
CA ASP A 620 52.24 4.97 -23.74
C ASP A 620 53.66 4.39 -23.76
N HIS A 621 54.45 4.76 -24.76
CA HIS A 621 55.89 4.54 -24.82
C HIS A 621 56.65 5.86 -24.85
N HIS A 622 57.75 5.93 -24.10
CA HIS A 622 58.72 7.02 -24.13
C HIS A 622 60.14 6.44 -24.15
N ALA A 623 61.03 7.03 -24.95
CA ALA A 623 62.37 6.48 -25.19
C ALA A 623 63.18 6.24 -23.91
N ASP A 624 63.10 7.15 -22.94
CA ASP A 624 63.93 7.10 -21.74
C ASP A 624 63.36 6.23 -20.60
N ILE A 625 62.04 6.01 -20.54
CA ILE A 625 61.38 5.30 -19.43
C ILE A 625 60.66 4.02 -19.86
N GLY A 626 60.62 3.71 -21.15
CA GLY A 626 59.91 2.56 -21.69
C GLY A 626 58.40 2.76 -21.69
N LEU A 627 57.66 1.86 -21.03
CA LEU A 627 56.19 1.83 -21.06
C LEU A 627 55.57 2.50 -19.83
N ALA A 628 54.54 3.32 -20.06
CA ALA A 628 53.73 3.94 -19.01
C ALA A 628 52.26 3.50 -19.15
N VAL A 629 51.69 2.98 -18.06
CA VAL A 629 50.28 2.56 -18.02
C VAL A 629 49.43 3.67 -17.42
N MET A 630 48.26 3.91 -18.00
CA MET A 630 47.28 4.89 -17.54
C MET A 630 45.92 4.25 -17.29
N ASP A 631 45.26 4.73 -16.24
CA ASP A 631 43.89 4.40 -15.86
C ASP A 631 43.16 5.72 -15.60
N TYR A 632 42.08 5.97 -16.35
CA TYR A 632 41.35 7.23 -16.28
C TYR A 632 40.32 7.17 -15.14
N LYS A 633 40.44 8.08 -14.17
CA LYS A 633 39.46 8.22 -13.08
C LYS A 633 38.74 9.56 -13.16
N THR A 634 37.40 9.51 -13.15
CA THR A 634 36.52 10.68 -13.18
C THR A 634 36.14 11.19 -11.77
N GLY A 635 36.81 10.70 -10.73
CA GLY A 635 36.59 11.03 -9.32
C GLY A 635 37.86 11.48 -8.62
N THR A 636 37.81 11.66 -7.30
CA THR A 636 38.99 12.03 -6.51
C THR A 636 40.09 10.98 -6.67
N PRO A 637 41.35 11.38 -6.97
CA PRO A 637 42.47 10.45 -6.98
C PRO A 637 42.59 9.76 -5.62
N PRO A 638 42.93 8.45 -5.57
CA PRO A 638 43.19 7.79 -4.30
C PRO A 638 44.32 8.52 -3.56
N SER A 639 44.10 8.86 -2.28
CA SER A 639 45.16 9.36 -1.40
C SER A 639 46.12 8.21 -1.11
N ALA A 640 47.40 8.43 -1.40
CA ALA A 640 48.47 7.47 -1.17
C ALA A 640 48.65 7.14 0.32
#